data_AF-A0A0H2X533-F1
#
_entry.id   AF-A0A0H2X533-F1
#
_cell.length_a   1.000
_cell.length_b   1.000
_cell.length_c   1.000
_cell.angle_alpha   90.00
_cell.angle_beta   90.00
_cell.angle_gamma   90.00
#
_symmetry.space_group_name_H-M   'P 1'
#
loop_
_entity.id
_entity.type
_entity.pdbx_description
1 polymer ?
#
loop_
_entity_poly.entity_id
_entity_poly.type
_entity_poly.pdbx_seq_one_letter_code
_entity_poly.pdbx_strand_id
1 'polypeptide(L)'
;MTMPVRARWRAVPRAVRWPVLAVVALYAAYLLLGNLFLNTPLGTAALNRTPDRFAMQWRAGLTWWPGRLTLWDVNLHGRTTRSRWEASADRLHGQVRLLPLLHRQLLVPELHAQGVRGGLHASDLPGAVVVSPAPASSSATATASSATATATTTNGVSAPRTSQADGMPVDPAATNAANASNAAAGEAPPVATAATAPNAAATATTQPAARSTRSQTHSPAWTLQFDRIVAEQVQALTLRQLQIAGDGQLQFGLFKQLRGGPIEVFPSRAVFEHATLHWAGTELLRNGQLRMEASIARHTAAQARGLAVLQLTDALIGVRGDTAALEVTRDAQGKTRLKTRAGQGRADGELRWARGELQPGSHLQWRTPLHDGTRTPNALLGELAAQLQVDQDMRLRVSMPEPADAGLTLDADLRVQGRRLPLQAPRNLLPRTSGHARMHWQLASLSWIPALFPGVDWLTLEGDGLVDADLRIVRGQLAAGSRLQVPRVTARVGVMEHAIEGQASADLRVEADAAGHLLPSLALRMQQFSIAHRPALARPFVQGRDLRLDLQTRADARTLASLRDTTRAHLVFTNARVPDLRAYNRYLPQQQLRFDGGSGALSGDLQIEPGGRIGKGGLRIAARAARLQFAGLALRGDVDANLQLQRGDLRAENFRLDASQINLRNVGFTGPDGQRRDGWWARIVLDDTHMHWHAPVGVDGRVRIDVRDLAFLMAIYARDRSLPNWMVRLVDAGQAQLTARVHWQGDEVIVDRLQAHNARYQVDARLRLRGTQRSGSLLARWGVLSAAVGLRNDTPEWHLLRAAEWYRAQSDLLR
;
A
#
# COMPACT_ATOMS: atom_id res chain seq x y z
N MET A 1 -74.34 59.63 -19.00
CA MET A 1 -74.53 58.99 -17.67
C MET A 1 -73.84 57.64 -17.65
N THR A 2 -72.96 57.38 -16.69
CA THR A 2 -72.27 56.09 -16.54
C THR A 2 -73.11 55.13 -15.68
N MET A 3 -73.61 54.05 -16.27
CA MET A 3 -74.33 53.02 -15.51
C MET A 3 -73.40 52.39 -14.44
N PRO A 4 -73.85 52.24 -13.18
CA PRO A 4 -73.04 51.62 -12.14
C PRO A 4 -72.76 50.14 -12.47
N VAL A 5 -71.56 49.65 -12.11
CA VAL A 5 -71.08 48.30 -12.45
C VAL A 5 -72.09 47.20 -12.06
N ARG A 6 -72.76 47.37 -10.92
CA ARG A 6 -73.82 46.47 -10.42
C ARG A 6 -75.03 46.34 -11.37
N ALA A 7 -75.34 47.36 -12.17
CA ALA A 7 -76.43 47.32 -13.15
C ALA A 7 -76.03 46.55 -14.42
N ARG A 8 -74.83 46.79 -14.97
CA ARG A 8 -74.31 46.02 -16.11
C ARG A 8 -74.20 44.52 -15.79
N TRP A 9 -73.75 44.17 -14.58
CA TRP A 9 -73.75 42.78 -14.10
C TRP A 9 -75.14 42.15 -13.97
N ARG A 10 -76.22 42.95 -13.95
CA ARG A 10 -77.62 42.45 -13.93
C ARG A 10 -78.20 42.18 -15.32
N ALA A 11 -77.53 42.55 -16.42
CA ALA A 11 -77.98 42.27 -17.78
C ALA A 11 -77.45 40.94 -18.37
N VAL A 12 -76.29 40.45 -17.92
CA VAL A 12 -75.64 39.21 -18.40
C VAL A 12 -76.54 37.98 -18.15
N PRO A 13 -76.65 36.97 -19.03
CA PRO A 13 -77.43 35.76 -18.76
C PRO A 13 -77.00 35.02 -17.47
N ARG A 14 -77.96 34.44 -16.73
CA ARG A 14 -77.65 33.65 -15.50
C ARG A 14 -76.65 32.52 -15.77
N ALA A 15 -76.76 31.87 -16.93
CA ALA A 15 -75.86 30.80 -17.38
C ALA A 15 -74.39 31.23 -17.52
N VAL A 16 -74.10 32.54 -17.68
CA VAL A 16 -72.73 33.07 -17.77
C VAL A 16 -72.26 33.63 -16.41
N ARG A 17 -73.16 34.22 -15.61
CA ARG A 17 -72.81 34.78 -14.30
C ARG A 17 -72.31 33.73 -13.31
N TRP A 18 -72.97 32.57 -13.23
CA TRP A 18 -72.62 31.51 -12.28
C TRP A 18 -71.22 30.90 -12.54
N PRO A 19 -70.83 30.48 -13.76
CA PRO A 19 -69.47 30.00 -14.00
C PRO A 19 -68.41 31.10 -13.81
N VAL A 20 -68.68 32.35 -14.16
CA VAL A 20 -67.75 33.47 -13.89
C VAL A 20 -67.56 33.68 -12.38
N LEU A 21 -68.64 33.67 -11.59
CA LEU A 21 -68.55 33.72 -10.12
C LEU A 21 -67.82 32.50 -9.54
N ALA A 22 -68.07 31.30 -10.05
CA ALA A 22 -67.39 30.09 -9.61
C ALA A 22 -65.88 30.13 -9.88
N VAL A 23 -65.46 30.61 -11.06
CA VAL A 23 -64.03 30.81 -11.40
C VAL A 23 -63.39 31.88 -10.51
N VAL A 24 -64.05 33.02 -10.29
CA VAL A 24 -63.54 34.08 -9.40
C VAL A 24 -63.46 33.60 -7.95
N ALA A 25 -64.45 32.84 -7.47
CA ALA A 25 -64.44 32.27 -6.12
C ALA A 25 -63.36 31.19 -5.95
N LEU A 26 -63.17 30.30 -6.93
CA LEU A 26 -62.07 29.33 -6.96
C LEU A 26 -60.70 30.03 -6.93
N TYR A 27 -60.55 31.12 -7.69
CA TYR A 27 -59.31 31.90 -7.73
C TYR A 27 -59.06 32.65 -6.41
N ALA A 28 -60.09 33.27 -5.82
CA ALA A 28 -59.98 33.93 -4.51
C ALA A 28 -59.68 32.91 -3.39
N ALA A 29 -60.32 31.74 -3.41
CA ALA A 29 -60.02 30.63 -2.50
C ALA A 29 -58.60 30.10 -2.71
N TYR A 30 -58.11 30.00 -3.95
CA TYR A 30 -56.72 29.65 -4.25
C TYR A 30 -55.74 30.67 -3.68
N LEU A 31 -55.99 31.98 -3.85
CA LEU A 31 -55.12 33.02 -3.30
C LEU A 31 -55.11 32.97 -1.76
N LEU A 32 -56.27 32.82 -1.11
CA LEU A 32 -56.35 32.76 0.34
C LEU A 32 -55.66 31.49 0.88
N LEU A 33 -56.06 30.31 0.41
CA LEU A 33 -55.50 29.03 0.88
C LEU A 33 -54.03 28.87 0.52
N GLY A 34 -53.61 29.33 -0.66
CA GLY A 34 -52.22 29.29 -1.12
C GLY A 34 -51.31 30.17 -0.28
N ASN A 35 -51.70 31.42 -0.02
CA ASN A 35 -50.87 32.33 0.80
C ASN A 35 -50.95 31.99 2.30
N LEU A 36 -52.06 31.44 2.79
CA LEU A 36 -52.14 30.88 4.14
C LEU A 36 -51.20 29.68 4.29
N PHE A 37 -51.21 28.74 3.32
CA PHE A 37 -50.32 27.58 3.32
C PHE A 37 -48.83 27.98 3.28
N LEU A 38 -48.48 29.00 2.48
CA LEU A 38 -47.10 29.49 2.37
C LEU A 38 -46.59 30.25 3.61
N ASN A 39 -47.46 30.91 4.37
CA ASN A 39 -47.05 31.73 5.53
C ASN A 39 -47.47 31.12 6.89
N THR A 40 -47.80 29.83 6.92
CA THR A 40 -48.08 29.08 8.15
C THR A 40 -47.23 27.81 8.23
N PRO A 41 -47.08 27.19 9.42
CA PRO A 41 -46.37 25.92 9.57
C PRO A 41 -46.91 24.76 8.72
N LEU A 42 -48.12 24.88 8.15
CA LEU A 42 -48.70 23.90 7.23
C LEU A 42 -47.82 23.69 5.99
N GLY A 43 -47.25 24.77 5.43
CA GLY A 43 -46.40 24.69 4.24
C GLY A 43 -45.09 23.96 4.51
N THR A 44 -44.37 24.36 5.55
CA THR A 44 -43.09 23.75 5.92
C THR A 44 -43.28 22.30 6.40
N ALA A 45 -44.32 22.00 7.18
CA ALA A 45 -44.64 20.62 7.59
C ALA A 45 -45.03 19.71 6.41
N ALA A 46 -45.72 20.25 5.39
CA ALA A 46 -46.12 19.47 4.21
C ALA A 46 -44.93 19.07 3.32
N LEU A 47 -43.89 19.91 3.25
CA LEU A 47 -42.63 19.67 2.54
C LEU A 47 -41.65 18.82 3.38
N ASN A 48 -41.48 19.13 4.65
CA ASN A 48 -40.43 18.56 5.52
C ASN A 48 -40.83 17.23 6.16
N ARG A 49 -41.48 16.34 5.39
CA ARG A 49 -41.99 15.03 5.87
C ARG A 49 -40.92 14.04 6.33
N THR A 50 -39.66 14.24 5.92
CA THR A 50 -38.49 13.47 6.38
C THR A 50 -37.27 14.41 6.50
N PRO A 51 -37.16 15.21 7.58
CA PRO A 51 -36.15 16.26 7.69
C PRO A 51 -34.72 15.74 7.57
N ASP A 52 -34.44 14.53 8.09
CA ASP A 52 -33.15 13.82 7.99
C ASP A 52 -32.61 13.58 6.56
N ARG A 53 -33.44 13.84 5.54
CA ARG A 53 -33.16 13.65 4.11
C ARG A 53 -33.36 14.93 3.29
N PHE A 54 -34.35 15.74 3.64
CA PHE A 54 -34.64 17.04 3.03
C PHE A 54 -35.47 17.88 3.99
N ALA A 55 -35.04 19.13 4.23
CA ALA A 55 -35.85 20.16 4.84
C ALA A 55 -35.64 21.49 4.12
N MET A 56 -36.73 22.25 4.02
CA MET A 56 -36.80 23.56 3.40
C MET A 56 -37.53 24.52 4.34
N GLN A 57 -36.98 25.71 4.48
CA GLN A 57 -37.49 26.80 5.31
C GLN A 57 -37.42 28.11 4.50
N TRP A 58 -38.31 29.04 4.81
CA TRP A 58 -38.38 30.38 4.20
C TRP A 58 -39.06 31.33 5.20
N ARG A 59 -38.75 32.63 5.18
CA ARG A 59 -39.35 33.60 6.12
C ARG A 59 -40.76 34.03 5.72
N ALA A 60 -41.00 34.16 4.42
CA ALA A 60 -42.29 34.55 3.85
C ALA A 60 -42.46 33.95 2.45
N GLY A 61 -43.72 33.84 1.98
CA GLY A 61 -44.03 33.34 0.65
C GLY A 61 -45.29 33.96 0.04
N LEU A 62 -45.31 34.10 -1.29
CA LEU A 62 -46.40 34.68 -2.06
C LEU A 62 -46.73 33.79 -3.27
N THR A 63 -48.02 33.50 -3.47
CA THR A 63 -48.58 33.06 -4.74
C THR A 63 -49.64 34.03 -5.23
N TRP A 64 -49.53 34.40 -6.51
CA TRP A 64 -50.49 35.26 -7.21
C TRP A 64 -51.09 34.58 -8.45
N TRP A 65 -50.62 33.38 -8.82
CA TRP A 65 -51.14 32.59 -9.94
C TRP A 65 -50.88 31.10 -9.70
N PRO A 66 -51.81 30.19 -10.05
CA PRO A 66 -51.63 28.74 -9.87
C PRO A 66 -50.26 28.21 -10.33
N GLY A 67 -49.43 27.86 -9.35
CA GLY A 67 -48.09 27.30 -9.53
C GLY A 67 -46.93 28.31 -9.60
N ARG A 68 -47.18 29.63 -9.63
CA ARG A 68 -46.15 30.66 -9.51
C ARG A 68 -45.93 31.05 -8.06
N LEU A 69 -44.69 30.96 -7.60
CA LEU A 69 -44.28 31.12 -6.21
C LEU A 69 -43.16 32.14 -6.12
N THR A 70 -43.20 33.00 -5.09
CA THR A 70 -42.06 33.82 -4.66
C THR A 70 -41.85 33.59 -3.17
N LEU A 71 -40.63 33.26 -2.77
CA LEU A 71 -40.21 33.00 -1.39
C LEU A 71 -39.03 33.91 -1.03
N TRP A 72 -38.89 34.23 0.26
CA TRP A 72 -37.81 35.07 0.80
C TRP A 72 -37.08 34.38 1.95
N ASP A 73 -35.77 34.66 2.08
CA ASP A 73 -34.84 34.03 3.03
C ASP A 73 -34.92 32.50 3.03
N VAL A 74 -34.83 31.92 1.83
CA VAL A 74 -35.00 30.48 1.65
C VAL A 74 -33.73 29.75 2.06
N ASN A 75 -33.88 28.78 2.95
CA ASN A 75 -32.83 27.87 3.37
C ASN A 75 -33.26 26.42 3.10
N LEU A 76 -32.49 25.71 2.28
CA LEU A 76 -32.68 24.31 1.96
C LEU A 76 -31.48 23.51 2.46
N HIS A 77 -31.73 22.34 3.03
CA HIS A 77 -30.69 21.35 3.27
C HIS A 77 -31.21 19.94 3.03
N GLY A 78 -30.31 19.04 2.66
CA GLY A 78 -30.66 17.66 2.40
C GLY A 78 -29.48 16.71 2.56
N ARG A 79 -29.81 15.44 2.80
CA ARG A 79 -28.83 14.38 3.03
C ARG A 79 -29.19 13.15 2.22
N THR A 80 -28.28 12.78 1.34
CA THR A 80 -28.27 11.51 0.64
C THR A 80 -27.37 10.51 1.38
N THR A 81 -27.35 9.26 0.94
CA THR A 81 -26.49 8.21 1.52
C THR A 81 -24.97 8.46 1.35
N ARG A 82 -24.56 9.50 0.60
CA ARG A 82 -23.13 9.78 0.28
C ARG A 82 -22.75 11.25 0.26
N SER A 83 -23.72 12.16 0.22
CA SER A 83 -23.50 13.61 0.25
C SER A 83 -24.56 14.32 1.11
N ARG A 84 -24.11 15.26 1.95
CA ARG A 84 -24.94 16.33 2.50
C ARG A 84 -24.86 17.55 1.58
N TRP A 85 -25.95 18.31 1.49
CA TRP A 85 -26.00 19.53 0.72
C TRP A 85 -26.86 20.59 1.39
N GLU A 86 -26.55 21.84 1.09
CA GLU A 86 -27.19 23.04 1.60
C GLU A 86 -27.28 24.08 0.48
N ALA A 87 -28.32 24.91 0.52
CA ALA A 87 -28.47 26.04 -0.37
C ALA A 87 -29.30 27.13 0.31
N SER A 88 -28.83 28.38 0.26
CA SER A 88 -29.59 29.56 0.69
C SER A 88 -29.81 30.51 -0.48
N ALA A 89 -30.92 31.25 -0.45
CA ALA A 89 -31.21 32.35 -1.37
C ALA A 89 -32.08 33.42 -0.69
N ASP A 90 -31.64 34.66 -0.72
CA ASP A 90 -32.36 35.83 -0.16
C ASP A 90 -33.75 35.98 -0.81
N ARG A 91 -33.85 35.64 -2.10
CA ARG A 91 -35.10 35.56 -2.85
C ARG A 91 -35.09 34.39 -3.82
N LEU A 92 -36.22 33.71 -3.95
CA LEU A 92 -36.44 32.63 -4.90
C LEU A 92 -37.84 32.79 -5.55
N HIS A 93 -37.90 32.88 -6.87
CA HIS A 93 -39.13 32.98 -7.65
C HIS A 93 -39.18 31.88 -8.71
N GLY A 94 -40.30 31.18 -8.89
CA GLY A 94 -40.37 30.15 -9.93
C GLY A 94 -41.77 29.65 -10.24
N GLN A 95 -41.87 28.81 -11.26
CA GLN A 95 -43.12 28.20 -11.69
C GLN A 95 -43.07 26.67 -11.58
N VAL A 96 -43.94 26.10 -10.75
CA VAL A 96 -44.17 24.65 -10.63
C VAL A 96 -45.37 24.26 -11.48
N ARG A 97 -45.25 23.24 -12.32
CA ARG A 97 -46.40 22.65 -13.02
C ARG A 97 -47.19 21.77 -12.04
N LEU A 98 -48.46 22.10 -11.80
CA LEU A 98 -49.28 21.41 -10.79
C LEU A 98 -49.83 20.05 -11.26
N LEU A 99 -50.24 19.91 -12.52
CA LEU A 99 -50.82 18.66 -13.07
C LEU A 99 -49.84 17.45 -13.04
N PRO A 100 -48.52 17.61 -13.32
CA PRO A 100 -47.56 16.51 -13.20
C PRO A 100 -47.34 16.01 -11.76
N LEU A 101 -47.66 16.80 -10.72
CA LEU A 101 -47.54 16.37 -9.32
C LEU A 101 -48.45 15.17 -9.00
N LEU A 102 -49.63 15.10 -9.63
CA LEU A 102 -50.56 13.95 -9.54
C LEU A 102 -49.90 12.66 -10.05
N HIS A 103 -48.97 12.80 -11.00
CA HIS A 103 -48.20 11.72 -11.63
C HIS A 103 -46.80 11.54 -11.00
N ARG A 104 -46.54 12.16 -9.83
CA ARG A 104 -45.26 12.16 -9.10
C ARG A 104 -44.07 12.73 -9.88
N GLN A 105 -44.35 13.75 -10.68
CA GLN A 105 -43.34 14.50 -11.41
C GLN A 105 -43.32 15.93 -10.87
N LEU A 106 -42.20 16.34 -10.24
CA LEU A 106 -41.95 17.74 -9.93
C LEU A 106 -41.29 18.37 -11.15
N LEU A 107 -42.07 19.07 -11.96
CA LEU A 107 -41.59 19.81 -13.13
C LEU A 107 -41.58 21.32 -12.84
N VAL A 108 -40.39 21.91 -12.89
CA VAL A 108 -40.11 23.33 -12.66
C VAL A 108 -39.42 23.87 -13.92
N PRO A 109 -40.17 24.42 -14.89
CA PRO A 109 -39.58 24.89 -16.15
C PRO A 109 -38.64 26.08 -15.97
N GLU A 110 -38.91 26.91 -14.96
CA GLU A 110 -38.10 28.08 -14.68
C GLU A 110 -38.10 28.42 -13.18
N LEU A 111 -36.91 28.69 -12.66
CA LEU A 111 -36.62 29.06 -11.28
C LEU A 111 -35.54 30.15 -11.29
N HIS A 112 -35.82 31.29 -10.68
CA HIS A 112 -34.91 32.42 -10.48
C HIS A 112 -34.56 32.53 -9.00
N ALA A 113 -33.29 32.74 -8.67
CA ALA A 113 -32.81 32.92 -7.31
C ALA A 113 -31.81 34.07 -7.23
N GLN A 114 -31.78 34.78 -6.10
CA GLN A 114 -30.90 35.93 -5.86
C GLN A 114 -30.23 35.77 -4.48
N GLY A 115 -28.98 36.22 -4.34
CA GLY A 115 -28.21 36.13 -3.10
C GLY A 115 -27.86 34.68 -2.75
N VAL A 116 -27.39 33.90 -3.73
CA VAL A 116 -27.30 32.45 -3.60
C VAL A 116 -25.98 32.01 -2.96
N ARG A 117 -26.07 31.10 -1.99
CA ARG A 117 -24.95 30.30 -1.49
C ARG A 117 -25.32 28.82 -1.60
N GLY A 118 -24.38 27.96 -1.97
CA GLY A 118 -24.64 26.53 -2.14
C GLY A 118 -23.46 25.65 -1.73
N GLY A 119 -23.73 24.51 -1.11
CA GLY A 119 -22.73 23.54 -0.68
C GLY A 119 -23.15 22.10 -0.97
N LEU A 120 -22.24 21.30 -1.51
CA LEU A 120 -22.35 19.85 -1.66
C LEU A 120 -21.11 19.19 -1.06
N HIS A 121 -21.22 18.65 0.14
CA HIS A 121 -20.11 17.96 0.81
C HIS A 121 -20.27 16.45 0.72
N ALA A 122 -19.20 15.70 0.95
CA ALA A 122 -19.35 14.28 1.26
C ALA A 122 -20.14 14.11 2.57
N SER A 123 -20.92 13.03 2.66
CA SER A 123 -21.40 12.55 3.96
C SER A 123 -20.25 11.83 4.64
N ASP A 124 -19.76 12.38 5.74
CA ASP A 124 -18.81 11.70 6.62
C ASP A 124 -19.46 10.40 7.14
N LEU A 125 -18.71 9.31 7.13
CA LEU A 125 -19.18 8.05 7.73
C LEU A 125 -19.24 8.23 9.25
N PRO A 126 -20.28 7.72 9.95
CA PRO A 126 -20.37 7.79 11.41
C PRO A 126 -19.30 6.90 12.05
N GLY A 127 -18.10 7.47 12.21
CA GLY A 127 -16.89 6.77 12.64
C GLY A 127 -15.66 7.67 12.81
N ALA A 128 -15.85 9.00 12.92
CA ALA A 128 -14.79 9.96 13.20
C ALA A 128 -15.36 11.14 14.01
N VAL A 129 -15.28 11.07 15.35
CA VAL A 129 -15.66 12.19 16.22
C VAL A 129 -14.51 13.19 16.26
N VAL A 130 -14.50 14.12 15.30
CA VAL A 130 -13.67 15.32 15.37
C VAL A 130 -14.40 16.33 16.25
N VAL A 131 -13.92 16.51 17.48
CA VAL A 131 -14.41 17.56 18.38
C VAL A 131 -13.82 18.90 17.92
N SER A 132 -14.57 19.63 17.10
CA SER A 132 -14.34 21.07 16.89
C SER A 132 -14.98 21.85 18.04
N PRO A 133 -14.29 22.83 18.66
CA PRO A 133 -14.85 23.61 19.75
C PRO A 133 -16.00 24.52 19.28
N ALA A 134 -16.98 24.74 20.16
CA ALA A 134 -18.09 25.65 19.88
C ALA A 134 -17.63 27.13 19.90
N PRO A 135 -18.25 28.01 19.10
CA PRO A 135 -17.96 29.45 19.14
C PRO A 135 -18.42 30.06 20.46
N ALA A 136 -17.62 30.97 21.01
CA ALA A 136 -17.91 31.63 22.27
C ALA A 136 -19.05 32.68 22.12
N SER A 137 -20.19 32.43 22.77
CA SER A 137 -21.26 33.41 22.94
C SER A 137 -21.04 34.23 24.22
N SER A 138 -20.91 35.55 24.07
CA SER A 138 -20.64 36.48 25.18
C SER A 138 -21.88 36.79 26.02
N SER A 139 -21.77 36.63 27.33
CA SER A 139 -22.69 37.21 28.31
C SER A 139 -21.93 37.58 29.59
N ALA A 140 -21.82 38.87 29.87
CA ALA A 140 -21.21 39.37 31.11
C ALA A 140 -22.28 39.59 32.19
N THR A 141 -21.95 39.33 33.47
CA THR A 141 -22.37 40.16 34.63
C THR A 141 -21.60 39.74 35.90
N ALA A 142 -20.90 40.72 36.50
CA ALA A 142 -20.50 40.92 37.90
C ALA A 142 -20.07 39.75 38.85
N THR A 143 -18.91 39.98 39.50
CA THR A 143 -18.56 39.67 40.92
C THR A 143 -18.51 38.19 41.40
N ALA A 144 -17.64 37.77 42.34
CA ALA A 144 -16.76 38.48 43.27
C ALA A 144 -15.41 37.72 43.53
N SER A 145 -14.65 38.17 44.55
CA SER A 145 -13.48 37.50 45.18
C SER A 145 -13.71 36.00 45.48
N SER A 146 -12.70 35.15 45.70
CA SER A 146 -11.34 35.32 46.25
C SER A 146 -10.37 34.23 45.71
N ALA A 147 -9.12 34.53 45.36
CA ALA A 147 -7.91 34.68 46.19
C ALA A 147 -7.21 33.36 46.63
N THR A 148 -5.92 33.29 46.28
CA THR A 148 -4.83 32.50 46.89
C THR A 148 -4.75 30.99 46.61
N ALA A 149 -3.58 30.60 46.10
CA ALA A 149 -3.18 29.23 45.75
C ALA A 149 -2.68 28.41 46.95
N THR A 150 -2.67 27.08 46.79
CA THR A 150 -1.69 26.19 47.43
C THR A 150 -1.19 25.16 46.42
N ALA A 151 0.04 24.69 46.58
CA ALA A 151 0.68 23.72 45.69
C ALA A 151 0.93 22.37 46.41
N THR A 152 0.79 21.27 45.65
CA THR A 152 1.60 20.03 45.69
C THR A 152 1.70 19.18 46.99
N THR A 153 1.88 17.86 46.76
CA THR A 153 2.80 16.90 47.45
C THR A 153 2.27 15.85 48.45
N THR A 154 2.43 14.57 48.03
CA THR A 154 2.93 13.37 48.77
C THR A 154 2.13 12.55 49.81
N ASN A 155 2.06 11.24 49.48
CA ASN A 155 2.39 10.04 50.30
C ASN A 155 1.45 9.48 51.40
N GLY A 156 1.48 8.14 51.53
CA GLY A 156 0.77 7.33 52.55
C GLY A 156 0.11 6.06 51.96
N VAL A 157 0.86 5.10 51.40
CA VAL A 157 1.34 3.88 52.08
C VAL A 157 0.24 3.05 52.78
N SER A 158 -0.12 1.88 52.23
CA SER A 158 -0.39 0.63 52.97
C SER A 158 -0.70 -0.58 52.07
N ALA A 159 -0.14 -1.74 52.44
CA ALA A 159 -0.43 -3.11 51.98
C ALA A 159 0.30 -4.09 52.94
N PRO A 160 0.14 -5.43 52.90
CA PRO A 160 -0.79 -6.26 52.10
C PRO A 160 -1.60 -7.27 52.95
N ARG A 161 -2.47 -8.10 52.33
CA ARG A 161 -2.50 -9.58 52.53
C ARG A 161 -3.46 -10.31 51.58
N THR A 162 -3.35 -11.64 51.58
CA THR A 162 -3.97 -12.59 50.64
C THR A 162 -4.59 -13.80 51.37
N SER A 163 -5.80 -14.19 50.98
CA SER A 163 -6.33 -15.57 51.01
C SER A 163 -7.65 -15.56 50.19
N GLN A 164 -7.86 -16.38 49.16
CA GLN A 164 -7.83 -17.85 49.02
C GLN A 164 -9.14 -18.51 49.48
N ALA A 165 -9.74 -19.30 48.59
CA ALA A 165 -10.94 -20.11 48.81
C ALA A 165 -10.83 -21.39 47.96
N ASP A 166 -11.15 -22.54 48.55
CA ASP A 166 -11.01 -23.88 47.95
C ASP A 166 -12.32 -24.38 47.31
N GLY A 167 -12.30 -25.51 46.57
CA GLY A 167 -13.54 -26.17 46.13
C GLY A 167 -13.46 -27.18 44.98
N MET A 168 -12.88 -28.36 45.22
CA MET A 168 -13.16 -29.62 44.50
C MET A 168 -13.54 -30.68 45.58
N PRO A 169 -14.08 -31.90 45.31
CA PRO A 169 -13.72 -32.82 44.21
C PRO A 169 -14.86 -33.74 43.65
N VAL A 170 -14.45 -34.81 42.94
CA VAL A 170 -15.14 -36.12 42.69
C VAL A 170 -15.80 -36.34 41.30
N ASP A 171 -15.60 -37.58 40.83
CA ASP A 171 -15.79 -38.24 39.52
C ASP A 171 -16.95 -39.29 39.63
N PRO A 172 -17.19 -40.30 38.73
CA PRO A 172 -16.72 -40.57 37.35
C PRO A 172 -17.78 -41.08 36.32
N ALA A 173 -17.36 -41.14 35.04
CA ALA A 173 -17.79 -42.11 33.99
C ALA A 173 -19.26 -42.05 33.43
N ALA A 174 -19.64 -42.65 32.29
CA ALA A 174 -18.95 -43.65 31.45
C ALA A 174 -19.31 -43.64 29.93
N THR A 175 -18.36 -44.12 29.12
CA THR A 175 -18.49 -44.94 27.88
C THR A 175 -19.07 -44.42 26.54
N ASN A 176 -18.33 -44.83 25.48
CA ASN A 176 -18.65 -45.01 24.05
C ASN A 176 -18.52 -43.78 23.11
N ALA A 177 -17.68 -43.76 22.05
CA ALA A 177 -17.31 -44.76 21.00
C ALA A 177 -18.36 -44.83 19.85
N ALA A 178 -18.01 -44.80 18.57
CA ALA A 178 -16.68 -44.75 17.91
C ALA A 178 -16.77 -44.25 16.44
N ASN A 179 -15.63 -44.37 15.73
CA ASN A 179 -15.41 -44.41 14.27
C ASN A 179 -15.11 -43.10 13.52
N ALA A 180 -13.96 -43.14 12.85
CA ALA A 180 -13.55 -42.26 11.75
C ALA A 180 -12.75 -43.09 10.73
N SER A 181 -13.00 -42.89 9.43
CA SER A 181 -12.19 -43.43 8.33
C SER A 181 -12.62 -42.83 6.97
N ASN A 182 -11.93 -43.12 5.87
CA ASN A 182 -10.69 -42.46 5.42
C ASN A 182 -10.62 -42.53 3.86
N ALA A 183 -9.61 -41.95 3.23
CA ALA A 183 -9.57 -41.66 1.78
C ALA A 183 -9.23 -42.83 0.82
N ALA A 184 -9.93 -42.81 -0.33
CA ALA A 184 -9.47 -42.86 -1.73
C ALA A 184 -8.43 -43.90 -2.29
N ALA A 185 -8.85 -44.60 -3.37
CA ALA A 185 -8.11 -45.04 -4.57
C ALA A 185 -9.16 -45.56 -5.61
N GLY A 186 -8.97 -45.66 -6.94
CA GLY A 186 -7.88 -45.28 -7.87
C GLY A 186 -8.23 -45.67 -9.34
N GLU A 187 -7.32 -45.36 -10.30
CA GLU A 187 -7.24 -45.86 -11.70
C GLU A 187 -8.28 -45.43 -12.78
N ALA A 188 -7.94 -45.69 -14.07
CA ALA A 188 -8.55 -45.21 -15.33
C ALA A 188 -7.98 -46.01 -16.55
N PRO A 189 -8.29 -45.77 -17.85
CA PRO A 189 -9.25 -44.85 -18.51
C PRO A 189 -10.33 -45.65 -19.33
N PRO A 190 -10.45 -45.80 -20.69
CA PRO A 190 -10.13 -44.97 -21.88
C PRO A 190 -11.17 -44.92 -23.06
N VAL A 191 -10.90 -44.01 -24.03
CA VAL A 191 -11.20 -44.07 -25.50
C VAL A 191 -12.63 -43.82 -26.08
N ALA A 192 -12.64 -43.00 -27.16
CA ALA A 192 -13.58 -42.89 -28.31
C ALA A 192 -14.74 -41.84 -28.40
N THR A 193 -14.47 -40.79 -29.20
CA THR A 193 -15.32 -40.17 -30.27
C THR A 193 -16.67 -39.46 -30.01
N ALA A 194 -16.71 -38.19 -30.48
CA ALA A 194 -17.81 -37.48 -31.19
C ALA A 194 -19.12 -37.12 -30.43
N ALA A 195 -19.87 -36.06 -30.79
CA ALA A 195 -19.56 -34.80 -31.48
C ALA A 195 -20.71 -33.77 -31.32
N THR A 196 -20.39 -32.47 -31.44
CA THR A 196 -21.33 -31.35 -31.73
C THR A 196 -22.27 -30.89 -30.59
N ALA A 197 -22.64 -29.60 -30.65
CA ALA A 197 -23.40 -28.80 -29.67
C ALA A 197 -24.92 -28.74 -30.02
N PRO A 198 -25.81 -28.02 -29.29
CA PRO A 198 -25.61 -27.22 -28.07
C PRO A 198 -26.54 -27.59 -26.88
N ASN A 199 -26.16 -27.17 -25.66
CA ASN A 199 -26.97 -27.41 -24.46
C ASN A 199 -27.78 -26.16 -24.08
N ALA A 200 -29.11 -26.32 -23.94
CA ALA A 200 -30.03 -25.32 -23.44
C ALA A 200 -30.83 -25.88 -22.23
N ALA A 201 -30.88 -25.09 -21.17
CA ALA A 201 -31.69 -25.22 -19.94
C ALA A 201 -32.47 -26.53 -19.72
N ALA A 202 -32.00 -27.34 -18.76
CA ALA A 202 -32.79 -28.38 -18.08
C ALA A 202 -32.96 -28.03 -16.60
N THR A 203 -34.15 -28.27 -16.05
CA THR A 203 -34.57 -27.81 -14.71
C THR A 203 -34.40 -28.92 -13.67
N ALA A 204 -33.83 -28.59 -12.50
CA ALA A 204 -33.81 -29.46 -11.33
C ALA A 204 -34.31 -28.71 -10.08
N THR A 205 -35.38 -29.21 -9.50
CA THR A 205 -36.16 -28.58 -8.42
C THR A 205 -35.39 -28.50 -7.10
N THR A 206 -35.36 -27.32 -6.46
CA THR A 206 -35.06 -27.18 -5.03
C THR A 206 -36.17 -26.38 -4.37
N GLN A 207 -36.81 -26.98 -3.36
CA GLN A 207 -37.98 -26.42 -2.67
C GLN A 207 -37.56 -25.32 -1.66
N PRO A 208 -37.94 -24.04 -1.86
CA PRO A 208 -37.55 -22.99 -0.92
C PRO A 208 -38.47 -23.01 0.31
N ALA A 209 -37.88 -23.09 1.50
CA ALA A 209 -38.61 -22.90 2.75
C ALA A 209 -39.29 -21.51 2.77
N ALA A 210 -40.56 -21.48 3.17
CA ALA A 210 -41.45 -20.33 2.98
C ALA A 210 -41.10 -19.10 3.85
N ARG A 211 -40.08 -18.34 3.44
CA ARG A 211 -39.84 -16.98 3.95
C ARG A 211 -40.63 -16.00 3.07
N SER A 212 -41.76 -15.53 3.58
CA SER A 212 -42.78 -14.80 2.83
C SER A 212 -42.31 -13.44 2.31
N THR A 213 -41.72 -13.44 1.12
CA THR A 213 -41.49 -12.22 0.33
C THR A 213 -42.82 -11.63 -0.11
N ARG A 214 -43.43 -10.80 0.75
CA ARG A 214 -44.52 -9.91 0.36
C ARG A 214 -44.06 -9.12 -0.87
N SER A 215 -44.73 -9.32 -2.00
CA SER A 215 -44.51 -8.56 -3.23
C SER A 215 -44.76 -7.08 -2.95
N GLN A 216 -43.71 -6.33 -2.61
CA GLN A 216 -43.83 -4.91 -2.37
C GLN A 216 -44.21 -4.25 -3.70
N THR A 217 -45.47 -3.84 -3.81
CA THR A 217 -45.98 -3.01 -4.90
C THR A 217 -45.30 -1.64 -4.81
N HIS A 218 -44.08 -1.57 -5.36
CA HIS A 218 -43.18 -0.43 -5.25
C HIS A 218 -43.73 0.78 -6.00
N SER A 219 -44.66 1.46 -5.33
CA SER A 219 -45.30 2.72 -5.70
C SER A 219 -44.31 3.64 -6.42
N PRO A 220 -44.59 4.09 -7.66
CA PRO A 220 -43.59 4.63 -8.59
C PRO A 220 -42.74 5.76 -7.99
N ALA A 221 -41.46 5.78 -8.36
CA ALA A 221 -40.48 6.74 -7.87
C ALA A 221 -40.71 8.13 -8.48
N TRP A 222 -40.54 9.17 -7.68
CA TRP A 222 -40.64 10.56 -8.15
C TRP A 222 -39.55 10.88 -9.18
N THR A 223 -39.95 11.65 -10.20
CA THR A 223 -39.02 12.40 -11.06
C THR A 223 -39.02 13.86 -10.64
N LEU A 224 -37.83 14.47 -10.68
CA LEU A 224 -37.59 15.88 -10.44
C LEU A 224 -36.94 16.44 -11.70
N GLN A 225 -37.48 17.51 -12.27
CA GLN A 225 -36.98 18.13 -13.48
C GLN A 225 -37.02 19.64 -13.33
N PHE A 226 -35.85 20.26 -13.43
CA PHE A 226 -35.64 21.69 -13.39
C PHE A 226 -34.99 22.09 -14.71
N ASP A 227 -35.80 22.59 -15.65
CA ASP A 227 -35.32 22.85 -17.02
C ASP A 227 -34.34 24.03 -17.05
N ARG A 228 -34.63 25.08 -16.26
CA ARG A 228 -33.75 26.24 -16.07
C ARG A 228 -33.83 26.79 -14.66
N ILE A 229 -32.71 26.75 -13.94
CA ILE A 229 -32.46 27.48 -12.70
C ILE A 229 -31.49 28.62 -13.04
N VAL A 230 -31.91 29.86 -12.91
CA VAL A 230 -31.08 31.07 -12.98
C VAL A 230 -30.81 31.53 -11.55
N ALA A 231 -29.55 31.75 -11.22
CA ALA A 231 -29.11 32.25 -9.93
C ALA A 231 -28.18 33.46 -10.14
N GLU A 232 -28.60 34.60 -9.61
CA GLU A 232 -27.87 35.87 -9.63
C GLU A 232 -27.22 36.11 -8.26
N GLN A 233 -26.12 36.86 -8.22
CA GLN A 233 -25.40 37.18 -6.99
C GLN A 233 -25.02 35.89 -6.21
N VAL A 234 -24.43 34.92 -6.92
CA VAL A 234 -23.98 33.66 -6.36
C VAL A 234 -22.68 33.91 -5.60
N GLN A 235 -22.79 34.15 -4.29
CA GLN A 235 -21.66 34.59 -3.45
C GLN A 235 -20.67 33.45 -3.16
N ALA A 236 -21.16 32.20 -3.06
CA ALA A 236 -20.33 31.03 -2.76
C ALA A 236 -20.92 29.71 -3.28
N LEU A 237 -20.07 28.87 -3.89
CA LEU A 237 -20.36 27.47 -4.23
C LEU A 237 -19.28 26.54 -3.67
N THR A 238 -19.67 25.55 -2.86
CA THR A 238 -18.78 24.47 -2.40
C THR A 238 -19.13 23.15 -3.09
N LEU A 239 -18.14 22.53 -3.73
CA LEU A 239 -18.22 21.22 -4.38
C LEU A 239 -17.16 20.27 -3.80
N ARG A 240 -17.54 19.57 -2.72
CA ARG A 240 -16.75 18.61 -1.93
C ARG A 240 -15.51 19.20 -1.26
N GLN A 241 -14.46 19.44 -2.02
CA GLN A 241 -13.18 20.03 -1.60
C GLN A 241 -12.90 21.35 -2.32
N LEU A 242 -13.54 21.57 -3.46
CA LEU A 242 -13.50 22.83 -4.20
C LEU A 242 -14.45 23.84 -3.55
N GLN A 243 -14.00 25.07 -3.35
CA GLN A 243 -14.81 26.21 -2.93
C GLN A 243 -14.54 27.36 -3.88
N ILE A 244 -15.61 28.01 -4.35
CA ILE A 244 -15.57 29.17 -5.24
C ILE A 244 -16.39 30.26 -4.55
N ALA A 245 -15.82 31.46 -4.37
CA ALA A 245 -16.52 32.60 -3.81
C ALA A 245 -16.13 33.90 -4.55
N GLY A 246 -17.11 34.75 -4.85
CA GLY A 246 -16.96 35.95 -5.69
C GLY A 246 -18.30 36.41 -6.26
N ASP A 247 -18.26 37.25 -7.29
CA ASP A 247 -19.45 37.82 -7.93
C ASP A 247 -19.99 36.87 -9.01
N GLY A 248 -20.78 35.87 -8.59
CA GLY A 248 -21.24 34.79 -9.46
C GLY A 248 -22.60 35.01 -10.14
N GLN A 249 -22.73 34.45 -11.34
CA GLN A 249 -23.98 34.14 -12.04
C GLN A 249 -23.98 32.67 -12.46
N LEU A 250 -25.11 31.97 -12.30
CA LEU A 250 -25.25 30.55 -12.62
C LEU A 250 -26.57 30.30 -13.35
N GLN A 251 -26.50 29.67 -14.52
CA GLN A 251 -27.62 28.97 -15.15
C GLN A 251 -27.37 27.46 -15.06
N PHE A 252 -28.26 26.73 -14.37
CA PHE A 252 -28.15 25.30 -14.12
C PHE A 252 -29.44 24.59 -14.50
N GLY A 253 -29.35 23.41 -15.12
CA GLY A 253 -30.52 22.58 -15.45
C GLY A 253 -30.27 21.12 -15.09
N LEU A 254 -31.27 20.44 -14.52
CA LEU A 254 -31.11 19.06 -14.05
C LEU A 254 -32.38 18.21 -14.20
N PHE A 255 -32.17 16.93 -14.48
CA PHE A 255 -33.18 15.90 -14.32
C PHE A 255 -32.69 14.84 -13.32
N LYS A 256 -33.56 14.43 -12.39
CA LYS A 256 -33.26 13.41 -11.38
C LYS A 256 -34.46 12.51 -11.11
N GLN A 257 -34.30 11.22 -11.36
CA GLN A 257 -35.22 10.20 -10.86
C GLN A 257 -34.74 9.69 -9.49
N LEU A 258 -35.65 9.63 -8.51
CA LEU A 258 -35.34 9.15 -7.15
C LEU A 258 -35.19 7.61 -7.08
N ARG A 259 -34.90 7.09 -5.88
CA ARG A 259 -34.67 5.66 -5.61
C ARG A 259 -33.59 5.00 -6.48
N GLY A 260 -32.48 5.71 -6.71
CA GLY A 260 -31.33 5.19 -7.48
C GLY A 260 -31.45 5.31 -8.99
N GLY A 261 -32.57 5.82 -9.51
CA GLY A 261 -32.76 6.12 -10.93
C GLY A 261 -31.75 7.14 -11.50
N PRO A 262 -31.80 7.41 -12.82
CA PRO A 262 -30.86 8.29 -13.51
C PRO A 262 -30.76 9.72 -12.95
N ILE A 263 -29.64 10.36 -13.25
CA ILE A 263 -29.39 11.81 -13.14
C ILE A 263 -28.86 12.31 -14.49
N GLU A 264 -29.18 13.54 -14.83
CA GLU A 264 -28.71 14.27 -16.00
C GLU A 264 -28.51 15.73 -15.63
N VAL A 265 -27.48 16.37 -16.17
CA VAL A 265 -27.25 17.81 -16.06
C VAL A 265 -27.36 18.39 -17.47
N PHE A 266 -28.36 19.22 -17.67
CA PHE A 266 -28.58 19.93 -18.94
C PHE A 266 -27.47 20.99 -19.14
N PRO A 267 -27.27 21.51 -20.37
CA PRO A 267 -26.28 22.56 -20.64
C PRO A 267 -26.39 23.74 -19.67
N SER A 268 -25.41 23.81 -18.78
CA SER A 268 -25.33 24.73 -17.65
C SER A 268 -24.11 25.63 -17.80
N ARG A 269 -24.23 26.90 -17.41
CA ARG A 269 -23.16 27.91 -17.46
C ARG A 269 -23.03 28.58 -16.11
N ALA A 270 -21.81 28.82 -15.66
CA ALA A 270 -21.51 29.70 -14.55
C ALA A 270 -20.41 30.70 -14.97
N VAL A 271 -20.53 31.93 -14.48
CA VAL A 271 -19.52 32.98 -14.61
C VAL A 271 -19.29 33.56 -13.22
N PHE A 272 -18.03 33.73 -12.81
CA PHE A 272 -17.68 34.45 -11.58
C PHE A 272 -16.62 35.50 -11.91
N GLU A 273 -16.88 36.74 -11.48
CA GLU A 273 -15.90 37.82 -11.41
C GLU A 273 -15.32 37.90 -9.98
N HIS A 274 -14.12 38.49 -9.85
CA HIS A 274 -13.36 38.63 -8.60
C HIS A 274 -13.16 37.32 -7.81
N ALA A 275 -13.24 36.18 -8.49
CA ALA A 275 -13.34 34.86 -7.90
C ALA A 275 -12.11 34.46 -7.08
N THR A 276 -12.37 33.93 -5.89
CA THR A 276 -11.42 33.17 -5.08
C THR A 276 -11.77 31.69 -5.21
N LEU A 277 -10.76 30.85 -5.42
CA LEU A 277 -10.92 29.41 -5.62
C LEU A 277 -9.98 28.66 -4.69
N HIS A 278 -10.56 27.89 -3.77
CA HIS A 278 -9.83 27.08 -2.81
C HIS A 278 -10.06 25.59 -3.09
N TRP A 279 -9.01 24.78 -2.91
CA TRP A 279 -9.11 23.32 -2.93
C TRP A 279 -8.58 22.75 -1.62
N ALA A 280 -9.43 22.03 -0.88
CA ALA A 280 -9.12 21.45 0.43
C ALA A 280 -8.49 22.46 1.43
N GLY A 281 -8.96 23.72 1.38
CA GLY A 281 -8.45 24.83 2.20
C GLY A 281 -7.21 25.55 1.64
N THR A 282 -6.68 25.13 0.50
CA THR A 282 -5.53 25.76 -0.19
C THR A 282 -6.03 26.76 -1.25
N GLU A 283 -5.64 28.04 -1.15
CA GLU A 283 -5.92 29.06 -2.20
C GLU A 283 -5.19 28.68 -3.50
N LEU A 284 -5.93 28.55 -4.60
CA LEU A 284 -5.38 28.29 -5.94
C LEU A 284 -5.51 29.50 -6.87
N LEU A 285 -6.62 30.24 -6.78
CA LEU A 285 -6.90 31.45 -7.56
C LEU A 285 -7.49 32.51 -6.63
N ARG A 286 -7.17 33.78 -6.89
CA ARG A 286 -7.76 34.96 -6.25
C ARG A 286 -8.03 36.04 -7.30
N ASN A 287 -9.03 36.89 -7.06
CA ASN A 287 -9.38 38.01 -7.94
C ASN A 287 -9.56 37.60 -9.42
N GLY A 288 -10.05 36.38 -9.67
CA GLY A 288 -10.07 35.77 -11.00
C GLY A 288 -11.41 35.86 -11.73
N GLN A 289 -11.36 35.71 -13.04
CA GLN A 289 -12.50 35.45 -13.90
C GLN A 289 -12.59 33.94 -14.14
N LEU A 290 -13.75 33.34 -13.85
CA LEU A 290 -14.01 31.93 -14.09
C LEU A 290 -15.23 31.77 -14.99
N ARG A 291 -15.06 31.21 -16.18
CA ARG A 291 -16.15 30.80 -17.08
C ARG A 291 -16.24 29.27 -17.09
N MET A 292 -17.35 28.72 -16.63
CA MET A 292 -17.60 27.29 -16.63
C MET A 292 -18.85 26.99 -17.46
N GLU A 293 -18.77 26.04 -18.38
CA GLU A 293 -19.91 25.48 -19.10
C GLU A 293 -19.85 23.97 -18.99
N ALA A 294 -20.96 23.31 -18.68
CA ALA A 294 -20.99 21.86 -18.48
C ALA A 294 -22.37 21.26 -18.77
N SER A 295 -22.36 20.06 -19.35
CA SER A 295 -23.49 19.12 -19.38
C SER A 295 -23.01 17.73 -18.96
N ILE A 296 -23.91 16.91 -18.41
CA ILE A 296 -23.61 15.53 -18.03
C ILE A 296 -24.75 14.65 -18.52
N ALA A 297 -24.45 13.77 -19.47
CA ALA A 297 -25.42 12.89 -20.10
C ALA A 297 -26.13 11.98 -19.08
N ARG A 298 -27.37 11.63 -19.39
CA ARG A 298 -28.26 10.85 -18.50
C ARG A 298 -27.64 9.51 -18.11
N HIS A 299 -27.35 9.33 -16.82
CA HIS A 299 -26.74 8.12 -16.29
C HIS A 299 -27.28 7.72 -14.92
N THR A 300 -27.32 6.42 -14.67
CA THR A 300 -27.53 5.86 -13.34
C THR A 300 -26.22 5.85 -12.55
N ALA A 301 -26.33 5.77 -11.23
CA ALA A 301 -25.19 5.52 -10.36
C ALA A 301 -24.62 4.08 -10.50
N ALA A 302 -25.09 3.26 -11.44
CA ALA A 302 -24.44 2.00 -11.83
C ALA A 302 -23.50 2.20 -13.02
N GLN A 303 -23.87 3.05 -13.98
CA GLN A 303 -23.09 3.32 -15.19
C GLN A 303 -21.86 4.19 -14.93
N ALA A 304 -21.96 5.20 -14.06
CA ALA A 304 -20.83 6.07 -13.70
C ALA A 304 -20.84 6.45 -12.21
N ARG A 305 -19.63 6.59 -11.63
CA ARG A 305 -19.38 7.05 -10.25
C ARG A 305 -18.07 7.83 -10.17
N GLY A 306 -18.02 8.87 -9.35
CA GLY A 306 -16.81 9.66 -9.12
C GLY A 306 -16.23 10.20 -10.43
N LEU A 307 -14.92 10.05 -10.63
CA LEU A 307 -14.23 10.50 -11.85
C LEU A 307 -14.74 9.81 -13.15
N ALA A 308 -15.42 8.66 -13.06
CA ALA A 308 -16.02 8.05 -14.25
C ALA A 308 -17.17 8.88 -14.85
N VAL A 309 -17.80 9.77 -14.07
CA VAL A 309 -18.86 10.67 -14.56
C VAL A 309 -18.31 11.61 -15.65
N LEU A 310 -17.03 11.98 -15.59
CA LEU A 310 -16.37 12.81 -16.59
C LEU A 310 -16.30 12.16 -17.98
N GLN A 311 -16.44 10.82 -18.08
CA GLN A 311 -16.58 10.13 -19.38
C GLN A 311 -17.95 10.38 -20.04
N LEU A 312 -18.90 10.95 -19.31
CA LEU A 312 -20.25 11.32 -19.73
C LEU A 312 -20.49 12.84 -19.63
N THR A 313 -19.44 13.62 -19.38
CA THR A 313 -19.45 15.08 -19.27
C THR A 313 -18.89 15.71 -20.53
N ASP A 314 -19.55 16.75 -21.02
CA ASP A 314 -18.98 17.72 -21.94
C ASP A 314 -18.84 19.04 -21.16
N ALA A 315 -17.69 19.72 -21.25
CA ALA A 315 -17.40 20.89 -20.45
C ALA A 315 -16.39 21.86 -21.09
N LEU A 316 -16.46 23.12 -20.70
CA LEU A 316 -15.49 24.17 -21.00
C LEU A 316 -15.18 24.91 -19.70
N ILE A 317 -13.90 25.09 -19.39
CA ILE A 317 -13.43 25.85 -18.23
C ILE A 317 -12.43 26.89 -18.72
N GLY A 318 -12.86 28.14 -18.78
CA GLY A 318 -12.01 29.32 -18.93
C GLY A 318 -11.60 29.87 -17.56
N VAL A 319 -10.32 30.16 -17.39
CA VAL A 319 -9.75 30.76 -16.18
C VAL A 319 -8.82 31.91 -16.55
N ARG A 320 -8.91 33.01 -15.80
CA ARG A 320 -7.96 34.13 -15.82
C ARG A 320 -7.84 34.68 -14.41
N GLY A 321 -6.63 34.94 -13.91
CA GLY A 321 -6.47 35.63 -12.63
C GLY A 321 -5.16 35.33 -11.93
N ASP A 322 -4.98 35.95 -10.77
CA ASP A 322 -3.80 35.75 -9.95
C ASP A 322 -3.90 34.44 -9.15
N THR A 323 -2.80 33.70 -9.04
CA THR A 323 -2.69 32.45 -8.29
C THR A 323 -1.71 32.59 -7.14
N ALA A 324 -1.85 31.75 -6.12
CA ALA A 324 -0.86 31.66 -5.05
C ALA A 324 0.57 31.47 -5.60
N ALA A 325 1.54 32.07 -4.89
CA ALA A 325 2.96 31.77 -5.07
C ALA A 325 3.30 30.41 -4.44
N LEU A 326 4.40 29.80 -4.86
CA LEU A 326 4.89 28.55 -4.28
C LEU A 326 5.94 28.81 -3.21
N GLU A 327 5.99 27.95 -2.20
CA GLU A 327 6.97 28.02 -1.11
C GLU A 327 7.58 26.65 -0.83
N VAL A 328 8.90 26.57 -0.92
CA VAL A 328 9.70 25.41 -0.51
C VAL A 328 9.92 25.52 0.99
N THR A 329 9.26 24.66 1.77
CA THR A 329 9.39 24.61 3.23
C THR A 329 10.06 23.30 3.65
N ARG A 330 10.57 23.22 4.88
CA ARG A 330 10.96 21.94 5.51
C ARG A 330 10.03 21.64 6.68
N ASP A 331 9.67 20.37 6.85
CA ASP A 331 8.89 19.90 8.00
C ASP A 331 9.78 19.57 9.22
N ALA A 332 9.17 19.22 10.34
CA ALA A 332 9.88 18.87 11.57
C ALA A 332 10.73 17.57 11.48
N GLN A 333 10.66 16.84 10.36
CA GLN A 333 11.54 15.70 10.05
C GLN A 333 12.66 16.10 9.08
N GLY A 334 12.80 17.39 8.77
CA GLY A 334 13.78 17.95 7.83
C GLY A 334 13.36 17.86 6.36
N LYS A 335 12.21 17.23 6.04
CA LYS A 335 11.82 16.92 4.66
C LYS A 335 11.28 18.14 3.93
N THR A 336 11.78 18.36 2.73
CA THR A 336 11.27 19.38 1.80
C THR A 336 9.79 19.16 1.50
N ARG A 337 8.98 20.22 1.51
CA ARG A 337 7.57 20.23 1.09
C ARG A 337 7.22 21.52 0.37
N LEU A 338 6.56 21.38 -0.77
CA LEU A 338 5.96 22.50 -1.49
C LEU A 338 4.64 22.91 -0.80
N LYS A 339 4.44 24.21 -0.62
CA LYS A 339 3.19 24.83 -0.14
C LYS A 339 2.81 25.99 -1.07
N THR A 340 1.57 26.46 -0.95
CA THR A 340 1.13 27.75 -1.50
C THR A 340 1.29 28.86 -0.46
N ARG A 341 1.65 30.06 -0.91
CA ARG A 341 1.68 31.30 -0.12
C ARG A 341 0.98 32.43 -0.89
N ALA A 342 0.53 33.48 -0.20
CA ALA A 342 0.03 34.67 -0.87
C ALA A 342 1.14 35.28 -1.77
N GLY A 343 0.82 35.58 -3.03
CA GLY A 343 1.79 36.09 -3.99
C GLY A 343 1.21 36.33 -5.38
N GLN A 344 2.10 36.50 -6.37
CA GLN A 344 1.80 37.07 -7.69
C GLN A 344 1.91 36.06 -8.84
N GLY A 345 1.50 34.80 -8.61
CA GLY A 345 1.34 33.86 -9.73
C GLY A 345 0.16 34.26 -10.60
N ARG A 346 0.04 33.71 -11.81
CA ARG A 346 -1.05 33.97 -12.76
C ARG A 346 -1.43 32.71 -13.53
N ALA A 347 -2.73 32.51 -13.75
CA ALA A 347 -3.26 31.52 -14.68
C ALA A 347 -4.10 32.22 -15.76
N ASP A 348 -3.97 31.75 -17.00
CA ASP A 348 -4.79 32.17 -18.15
C ASP A 348 -5.00 31.00 -19.13
N GLY A 349 -6.23 30.76 -19.55
CA GLY A 349 -6.52 29.84 -20.65
C GLY A 349 -7.94 29.26 -20.64
N GLU A 350 -8.18 28.33 -21.57
CA GLU A 350 -9.44 27.63 -21.75
C GLU A 350 -9.21 26.13 -21.97
N LEU A 351 -9.78 25.30 -21.09
CA LEU A 351 -9.78 23.84 -21.22
C LEU A 351 -11.15 23.37 -21.73
N ARG A 352 -11.16 22.65 -22.86
CA ARG A 352 -12.36 22.04 -23.45
C ARG A 352 -12.30 20.54 -23.29
N TRP A 353 -13.38 19.94 -22.84
CA TRP A 353 -13.50 18.53 -22.51
C TRP A 353 -14.76 17.95 -23.13
N ALA A 354 -14.67 16.75 -23.70
CA ALA A 354 -15.83 15.99 -24.16
C ALA A 354 -15.61 14.49 -23.90
N ARG A 355 -16.54 13.88 -23.15
CA ARG A 355 -16.69 12.42 -22.93
C ARG A 355 -15.39 11.63 -22.66
N GLY A 356 -14.45 12.20 -21.91
CA GLY A 356 -13.17 11.54 -21.56
C GLY A 356 -11.92 12.10 -22.25
N GLU A 357 -12.07 13.07 -23.16
CA GLU A 357 -10.98 13.64 -23.95
C GLU A 357 -10.92 15.16 -23.86
N LEU A 358 -9.71 15.74 -23.84
CA LEU A 358 -9.53 17.16 -24.09
C LEU A 358 -9.73 17.46 -25.59
N GLN A 359 -10.27 18.64 -25.92
CA GLN A 359 -10.60 19.00 -27.32
C GLN A 359 -9.55 19.96 -27.92
N PRO A 360 -9.37 19.96 -29.25
CA PRO A 360 -8.43 20.87 -29.91
C PRO A 360 -8.67 22.35 -29.57
N GLY A 361 -7.58 23.11 -29.49
CA GLY A 361 -7.56 24.50 -29.04
C GLY A 361 -7.65 24.68 -27.52
N SER A 362 -7.70 23.59 -26.73
CA SER A 362 -7.55 23.69 -25.28
C SER A 362 -6.13 24.14 -24.94
N HIS A 363 -6.00 25.15 -24.10
CA HIS A 363 -4.73 25.69 -23.67
C HIS A 363 -4.84 26.18 -22.23
N LEU A 364 -3.76 26.05 -21.46
CA LEU A 364 -3.64 26.64 -20.14
C LEU A 364 -2.20 27.10 -19.96
N GLN A 365 -2.02 28.35 -19.57
CA GLN A 365 -0.76 28.91 -19.12
C GLN A 365 -0.87 29.19 -17.62
N TRP A 366 0.12 28.75 -16.86
CA TRP A 366 0.27 29.06 -15.45
C TRP A 366 1.70 29.51 -15.20
N ARG A 367 1.87 30.58 -14.42
CA ARG A 367 3.18 31.04 -13.94
C ARG A 367 3.09 31.34 -12.46
N THR A 368 4.13 31.01 -11.70
CA THR A 368 4.11 31.26 -10.25
C THR A 368 5.53 31.44 -9.71
N PRO A 369 5.80 32.48 -8.90
CA PRO A 369 7.09 32.64 -8.24
C PRO A 369 7.25 31.59 -7.14
N LEU A 370 8.42 30.95 -7.11
CA LEU A 370 8.82 29.98 -6.10
C LEU A 370 9.68 30.70 -5.04
N HIS A 371 9.44 30.44 -3.75
CA HIS A 371 10.21 31.03 -2.66
C HIS A 371 10.86 29.99 -1.75
N ASP A 372 12.02 30.31 -1.19
CA ASP A 372 12.64 29.52 -0.10
C ASP A 372 12.02 29.93 1.23
N GLY A 373 11.10 29.12 1.75
CA GLY A 373 10.52 29.25 3.09
C GLY A 373 11.40 28.68 4.20
N THR A 374 12.66 28.38 3.91
CA THR A 374 13.66 27.91 4.88
C THR A 374 14.83 28.89 5.07
N ARG A 375 14.76 30.06 4.42
CA ARG A 375 15.58 31.25 4.69
C ARG A 375 14.69 32.38 5.20
N THR A 376 15.22 33.23 6.07
CA THR A 376 14.57 34.45 6.55
C THR A 376 15.46 35.67 6.24
N PRO A 377 15.02 36.64 5.42
CA PRO A 377 13.76 36.67 4.67
C PRO A 377 13.67 35.58 3.59
N ASN A 378 12.45 35.23 3.18
CA ASN A 378 12.22 34.24 2.12
C ASN A 378 12.86 34.67 0.80
N ALA A 379 13.87 33.95 0.33
CA ALA A 379 14.50 34.20 -0.97
C ALA A 379 13.54 33.84 -2.13
N LEU A 380 13.72 34.50 -3.29
CA LEU A 380 13.06 34.10 -4.54
C LEU A 380 13.89 33.01 -5.22
N LEU A 381 13.27 31.86 -5.51
CA LEU A 381 13.83 30.70 -6.20
C LEU A 381 13.33 30.63 -7.67
N GLY A 382 13.04 31.77 -8.28
CA GLY A 382 12.61 31.89 -9.69
C GLY A 382 11.11 31.89 -9.92
N GLU A 383 10.73 31.79 -11.20
CA GLU A 383 9.35 31.66 -11.68
C GLU A 383 9.19 30.29 -12.37
N LEU A 384 8.24 29.48 -11.89
CA LEU A 384 7.84 28.25 -12.55
C LEU A 384 6.72 28.58 -13.56
N ALA A 385 6.98 28.36 -14.84
CA ALA A 385 6.02 28.46 -15.92
C ALA A 385 5.60 27.06 -16.40
N ALA A 386 4.30 26.82 -16.51
CA ALA A 386 3.72 25.61 -17.08
C ALA A 386 2.72 25.97 -18.18
N GLN A 387 2.79 25.26 -19.31
CA GLN A 387 1.87 25.43 -20.43
C GLN A 387 1.37 24.07 -20.93
N LEU A 388 0.05 23.90 -20.92
CA LEU A 388 -0.65 22.85 -21.66
C LEU A 388 -1.18 23.41 -22.98
N GLN A 389 -1.00 22.65 -24.06
CA GLN A 389 -1.64 22.85 -25.37
C GLN A 389 -2.24 21.52 -25.83
N VAL A 390 -3.39 21.55 -26.51
CA VAL A 390 -4.04 20.35 -27.05
C VAL A 390 -4.51 20.61 -28.49
N ASP A 391 -3.96 19.82 -29.41
CA ASP A 391 -4.39 19.75 -30.81
C ASP A 391 -4.87 18.33 -31.10
N GLN A 392 -4.22 17.59 -32.00
CA GLN A 392 -4.41 16.13 -32.13
C GLN A 392 -3.81 15.35 -30.94
N ASP A 393 -2.72 15.88 -30.38
CA ASP A 393 -2.00 15.38 -29.22
C ASP A 393 -2.00 16.44 -28.10
N MET A 394 -1.66 16.04 -26.88
CA MET A 394 -1.45 16.96 -25.76
C MET A 394 0.05 17.29 -25.64
N ARG A 395 0.42 18.57 -25.50
CA ARG A 395 1.79 19.00 -25.22
C ARG A 395 1.82 19.75 -23.89
N LEU A 396 2.64 19.26 -22.96
CA LEU A 396 2.91 19.90 -21.68
C LEU A 396 4.35 20.40 -21.69
N ARG A 397 4.53 21.72 -21.59
CA ARG A 397 5.82 22.35 -21.32
C ARG A 397 5.86 22.84 -19.89
N VAL A 398 6.97 22.61 -19.18
CA VAL A 398 7.22 23.16 -17.84
C VAL A 398 8.65 23.67 -17.80
N SER A 399 8.85 24.94 -17.50
CA SER A 399 10.16 25.56 -17.37
C SER A 399 10.26 26.40 -16.11
N MET A 400 11.38 26.26 -15.42
CA MET A 400 11.83 27.06 -14.30
C MET A 400 13.32 27.33 -14.54
N PRO A 401 13.66 28.42 -15.24
CA PRO A 401 15.04 28.74 -15.58
C PRO A 401 15.84 29.07 -14.31
N GLU A 402 17.15 28.79 -14.34
CA GLU A 402 18.00 28.87 -13.16
C GLU A 402 18.06 30.28 -12.56
N PRO A 403 17.58 30.47 -11.32
CA PRO A 403 17.85 31.68 -10.55
C PRO A 403 19.25 31.56 -9.96
N ALA A 404 20.00 32.67 -9.98
CA ALA A 404 21.24 32.77 -9.21
C ALA A 404 21.00 32.34 -7.74
N ASP A 405 21.95 31.60 -7.19
CA ASP A 405 22.01 31.16 -5.79
C ASP A 405 20.87 30.23 -5.30
N ALA A 406 20.03 29.74 -6.21
CA ALA A 406 18.99 28.76 -5.92
C ALA A 406 19.45 27.30 -6.13
N GLY A 407 20.19 27.02 -7.21
CA GLY A 407 20.58 25.66 -7.58
C GLY A 407 19.38 24.73 -7.83
N LEU A 408 18.29 25.27 -8.36
CA LEU A 408 17.08 24.52 -8.71
C LEU A 408 16.68 24.82 -10.15
N THR A 409 16.50 23.78 -10.96
CA THR A 409 16.07 23.91 -12.35
C THR A 409 15.03 22.85 -12.71
N LEU A 410 14.15 23.19 -13.64
CA LEU A 410 13.20 22.25 -14.25
C LEU A 410 12.95 22.69 -15.69
N ASP A 411 13.13 21.80 -16.65
CA ASP A 411 12.83 22.04 -18.06
C ASP A 411 12.32 20.76 -18.71
N ALA A 412 11.07 20.76 -19.17
CA ALA A 412 10.43 19.59 -19.75
C ALA A 412 9.47 19.97 -20.87
N ASP A 413 9.56 19.24 -21.99
CA ASP A 413 8.62 19.33 -23.11
C ASP A 413 8.14 17.92 -23.43
N LEU A 414 6.90 17.62 -23.03
CA LEU A 414 6.30 16.30 -23.05
C LEU A 414 5.08 16.28 -23.96
N ARG A 415 5.18 15.56 -25.08
CA ARG A 415 4.08 15.28 -26.00
C ARG A 415 3.44 13.94 -25.65
N VAL A 416 2.15 13.95 -25.35
CA VAL A 416 1.34 12.76 -25.10
C VAL A 416 0.43 12.51 -26.31
N GLN A 417 0.65 11.41 -27.01
CA GLN A 417 -0.09 11.05 -28.22
C GLN A 417 -1.58 10.85 -27.92
N GLY A 418 -2.46 11.52 -28.65
CA GLY A 418 -3.92 11.47 -28.49
C GLY A 418 -4.45 12.14 -27.20
N ARG A 419 -5.72 12.52 -27.22
CA ARG A 419 -6.31 13.49 -26.25
C ARG A 419 -7.04 12.89 -25.05
N ARG A 420 -7.18 11.55 -25.00
CA ARG A 420 -7.94 10.83 -23.96
C ARG A 420 -7.14 10.68 -22.67
N LEU A 421 -7.70 11.19 -21.57
CA LEU A 421 -7.12 11.14 -20.23
C LEU A 421 -7.69 9.94 -19.42
N PRO A 422 -6.85 8.95 -19.03
CA PRO A 422 -7.29 7.75 -18.30
C PRO A 422 -7.41 8.05 -16.80
N LEU A 423 -8.46 8.77 -16.40
CA LEU A 423 -8.67 9.31 -15.04
C LEU A 423 -8.59 8.30 -13.88
N GLN A 424 -8.80 7.01 -14.13
CA GLN A 424 -8.67 5.93 -13.13
C GLN A 424 -7.27 5.30 -13.08
N ALA A 425 -6.48 5.45 -14.14
CA ALA A 425 -5.19 4.83 -14.33
C ALA A 425 -4.23 5.80 -15.06
N PRO A 426 -3.81 6.92 -14.43
CA PRO A 426 -3.00 7.95 -15.09
C PRO A 426 -1.65 7.41 -15.62
N ARG A 427 -1.14 6.30 -15.06
CA ARG A 427 0.01 5.56 -15.59
C ARG A 427 -0.16 5.15 -17.06
N ASN A 428 -1.40 4.98 -17.55
CA ASN A 428 -1.69 4.62 -18.94
C ASN A 428 -1.45 5.79 -19.94
N LEU A 429 -1.06 6.98 -19.45
CA LEU A 429 -0.48 8.02 -20.29
C LEU A 429 0.96 7.73 -20.68
N LEU A 430 1.76 7.11 -19.79
CA LEU A 430 3.20 6.90 -19.98
C LEU A 430 3.51 6.28 -21.34
N PRO A 431 2.90 5.15 -21.80
CA PRO A 431 3.21 4.55 -23.10
C PRO A 431 2.96 5.42 -24.33
N ARG A 432 2.25 6.55 -24.16
CA ARG A 432 1.94 7.54 -25.19
C ARG A 432 2.74 8.84 -25.04
N THR A 433 3.46 9.02 -23.92
CA THR A 433 4.32 10.18 -23.67
C THR A 433 5.69 10.03 -24.36
N SER A 434 6.13 11.06 -25.07
CA SER A 434 7.49 11.21 -25.59
C SER A 434 7.96 12.66 -25.43
N GLY A 435 9.26 12.91 -25.32
CA GLY A 435 9.80 14.25 -25.06
C GLY A 435 11.10 14.23 -24.29
N HIS A 436 11.40 15.34 -23.60
CA HIS A 436 12.53 15.42 -22.67
C HIS A 436 12.10 16.02 -21.32
N ALA A 437 12.84 15.69 -20.27
CA ALA A 437 12.71 16.29 -18.95
C ALA A 437 14.08 16.37 -18.26
N ARG A 438 14.61 17.59 -18.13
CA ARG A 438 15.77 17.94 -17.32
C ARG A 438 15.30 18.53 -16.00
N MET A 439 15.95 18.14 -14.90
CA MET A 439 15.67 18.71 -13.57
C MET A 439 16.93 18.69 -12.70
N HIS A 440 17.04 19.68 -11.83
CA HIS A 440 17.95 19.68 -10.68
C HIS A 440 17.11 20.09 -9.47
N TRP A 441 16.72 19.15 -8.61
CA TRP A 441 15.70 19.41 -7.57
C TRP A 441 15.86 18.54 -6.31
N GLN A 442 15.74 19.14 -5.11
CA GLN A 442 15.67 18.42 -3.82
C GLN A 442 14.25 17.83 -3.62
N LEU A 443 14.04 16.59 -4.03
CA LEU A 443 12.72 15.95 -3.98
C LEU A 443 12.43 15.34 -2.60
N ALA A 444 11.17 15.46 -2.16
CA ALA A 444 10.68 14.98 -0.87
C ALA A 444 10.54 13.44 -0.75
N SER A 445 10.53 12.75 -1.89
CA SER A 445 10.46 11.30 -1.99
C SER A 445 11.07 10.82 -3.30
N LEU A 446 11.95 9.83 -3.24
CA LEU A 446 12.52 9.15 -4.41
C LEU A 446 11.79 7.86 -4.79
N SER A 447 10.63 7.57 -4.18
CA SER A 447 9.85 6.34 -4.41
C SER A 447 9.30 6.16 -5.83
N TRP A 448 9.45 7.18 -6.69
CA TRP A 448 9.16 7.11 -8.12
C TRP A 448 10.31 6.55 -8.96
N ILE A 449 11.56 6.58 -8.48
CA ILE A 449 12.72 6.08 -9.23
C ILE A 449 12.60 4.57 -9.49
N PRO A 450 12.22 3.70 -8.52
CA PRO A 450 11.94 2.29 -8.81
C PRO A 450 10.80 2.07 -9.81
N ALA A 451 9.84 3.00 -9.89
CA ALA A 451 8.74 2.89 -10.85
C ALA A 451 9.16 3.12 -12.31
N LEU A 452 10.40 3.56 -12.56
CA LEU A 452 11.06 3.54 -13.88
C LEU A 452 11.51 2.14 -14.30
N PHE A 453 11.56 1.17 -13.37
CA PHE A 453 12.02 -0.20 -13.57
C PHE A 453 10.91 -1.23 -13.26
N PRO A 454 9.99 -1.52 -14.20
CA PRO A 454 8.89 -2.45 -13.94
C PRO A 454 9.35 -3.86 -13.52
N GLY A 455 8.75 -4.37 -12.43
CA GLY A 455 8.97 -5.72 -11.90
C GLY A 455 10.15 -5.86 -10.93
N VAL A 456 10.85 -4.77 -10.59
CA VAL A 456 11.88 -4.73 -9.53
C VAL A 456 11.20 -4.49 -8.16
N ASP A 457 10.20 -5.32 -7.84
CA ASP A 457 9.25 -5.12 -6.73
C ASP A 457 9.89 -5.14 -5.32
N TRP A 458 11.16 -5.54 -5.25
CA TRP A 458 11.98 -5.57 -4.04
C TRP A 458 12.73 -4.24 -3.79
N LEU A 459 13.06 -3.48 -4.84
CA LEU A 459 13.81 -2.24 -4.74
C LEU A 459 12.88 -1.07 -4.41
N THR A 460 12.80 -0.72 -3.13
CA THR A 460 12.30 0.58 -2.70
C THR A 460 13.43 1.63 -2.67
N LEU A 461 13.10 2.90 -2.91
CA LEU A 461 13.93 4.04 -2.51
C LEU A 461 13.03 5.01 -1.74
N GLU A 462 13.12 4.97 -0.42
CA GLU A 462 12.41 5.87 0.50
C GLU A 462 13.38 6.85 1.13
N GLY A 463 13.19 8.15 0.85
CA GLY A 463 14.02 9.24 1.35
C GLY A 463 13.84 10.49 0.50
N ASP A 464 14.25 11.64 1.03
CA ASP A 464 14.47 12.86 0.26
C ASP A 464 15.91 12.94 -0.25
N GLY A 465 16.12 13.64 -1.36
CA GLY A 465 17.44 13.75 -1.97
C GLY A 465 17.47 14.70 -3.16
N LEU A 466 18.68 15.18 -3.47
CA LEU A 466 18.95 16.01 -4.63
C LEU A 466 19.00 15.11 -5.87
N VAL A 467 18.18 15.42 -6.87
CA VAL A 467 18.13 14.69 -8.14
C VAL A 467 18.57 15.61 -9.26
N ASP A 468 19.67 15.27 -9.92
CA ASP A 468 20.08 15.84 -11.21
C ASP A 468 19.73 14.82 -12.30
N ALA A 469 18.82 15.16 -13.21
CA ALA A 469 18.41 14.26 -14.28
C ALA A 469 18.26 15.00 -15.61
N ASP A 470 18.51 14.27 -16.69
CA ASP A 470 18.33 14.68 -18.08
C ASP A 470 17.80 13.45 -18.81
N LEU A 471 16.46 13.39 -18.94
CA LEU A 471 15.71 12.21 -19.35
C LEU A 471 15.13 12.40 -20.74
N ARG A 472 15.44 11.48 -21.66
CA ARG A 472 14.84 11.41 -22.99
C ARG A 472 13.78 10.31 -22.97
N ILE A 473 12.54 10.66 -23.30
CA ILE A 473 11.39 9.75 -23.19
C ILE A 473 10.85 9.47 -24.58
N VAL A 474 10.71 8.19 -24.94
CA VAL A 474 10.09 7.74 -26.19
C VAL A 474 9.04 6.68 -25.86
N ARG A 475 7.76 6.99 -26.09
CA ARG A 475 6.61 6.11 -25.81
C ARG A 475 6.64 5.50 -24.40
N GLY A 476 6.93 6.35 -23.41
CA GLY A 476 7.00 6.00 -21.99
C GLY A 476 8.27 5.30 -21.54
N GLN A 477 9.27 5.16 -22.41
CA GLN A 477 10.51 4.45 -22.14
C GLN A 477 11.68 5.43 -22.18
N LEU A 478 12.66 5.27 -21.27
CA LEU A 478 13.88 6.05 -21.31
C LEU A 478 14.71 5.65 -22.53
N ALA A 479 15.18 6.64 -23.29
CA ALA A 479 15.95 6.47 -24.51
C ALA A 479 17.44 6.79 -24.32
N ALA A 480 18.25 6.43 -25.31
CA ALA A 480 19.71 6.58 -25.26
C ALA A 480 20.17 8.02 -24.99
N GLY A 481 21.12 8.17 -24.06
CA GLY A 481 21.59 9.45 -23.53
C GLY A 481 20.78 9.97 -22.33
N SER A 482 19.82 9.21 -21.80
CA SER A 482 19.17 9.56 -20.53
C SER A 482 20.11 9.32 -19.35
N ARG A 483 20.19 10.28 -18.42
CA ARG A 483 20.93 10.17 -17.15
C ARG A 483 20.10 10.64 -15.97
N LEU A 484 20.29 10.03 -14.81
CA LEU A 484 19.75 10.48 -13.53
C LEU A 484 20.74 10.17 -12.43
N GLN A 485 21.08 11.16 -11.61
CA GLN A 485 22.03 11.05 -10.52
C GLN A 485 21.39 11.56 -9.22
N VAL A 486 21.62 10.80 -8.15
CA VAL A 486 21.23 11.12 -6.78
C VAL A 486 22.51 11.09 -5.95
N PRO A 487 23.21 12.22 -5.75
CA PRO A 487 24.52 12.23 -5.10
C PRO A 487 24.49 11.81 -3.62
N ARG A 488 23.36 12.05 -2.95
CA ARG A 488 23.11 11.64 -1.56
C ARG A 488 21.61 11.51 -1.29
N VAL A 489 21.20 10.36 -0.76
CA VAL A 489 19.86 10.09 -0.21
C VAL A 489 19.99 9.09 0.95
N THR A 490 19.11 9.17 1.93
CA THR A 490 18.84 7.98 2.78
C THR A 490 18.04 6.99 1.95
N ALA A 491 18.42 5.71 1.94
CA ALA A 491 17.71 4.68 1.18
C ALA A 491 17.40 3.46 2.05
N ARG A 492 16.20 2.90 1.81
CA ARG A 492 15.71 1.62 2.35
C ARG A 492 15.41 0.69 1.17
N VAL A 493 16.11 -0.43 1.07
CA VAL A 493 15.93 -1.46 0.03
C VAL A 493 15.41 -2.75 0.67
N GLY A 494 14.36 -3.37 0.12
CA GLY A 494 13.87 -4.68 0.56
C GLY A 494 14.61 -5.82 -0.17
N VAL A 495 14.98 -6.88 0.56
CA VAL A 495 15.49 -8.12 -0.04
C VAL A 495 15.01 -9.31 0.80
N MET A 496 14.18 -10.19 0.23
CA MET A 496 13.52 -11.28 0.98
C MET A 496 12.85 -10.72 2.25
N GLU A 497 12.91 -11.39 3.40
CA GLU A 497 12.38 -10.89 4.69
C GLU A 497 13.26 -9.82 5.39
N HIS A 498 14.19 -9.19 4.66
CA HIS A 498 15.11 -8.19 5.17
C HIS A 498 14.86 -6.80 4.58
N ALA A 499 15.30 -5.78 5.33
CA ALA A 499 15.46 -4.42 4.86
C ALA A 499 16.92 -3.99 5.06
N ILE A 500 17.46 -3.32 4.06
CA ILE A 500 18.80 -2.72 4.05
C ILE A 500 18.62 -1.21 4.12
N GLU A 501 19.06 -0.58 5.20
CA GLU A 501 18.94 0.87 5.42
C GLU A 501 20.32 1.52 5.50
N GLY A 502 20.52 2.63 4.77
CA GLY A 502 21.82 3.29 4.70
C GLY A 502 21.82 4.65 3.99
N GLN A 503 22.96 5.33 4.01
CA GLN A 503 23.20 6.51 3.16
C GLN A 503 23.73 6.05 1.80
N ALA A 504 23.00 6.40 0.75
CA ALA A 504 23.23 5.93 -0.62
C ALA A 504 23.49 7.07 -1.61
N SER A 505 24.14 6.73 -2.71
CA SER A 505 24.06 7.45 -3.97
C SER A 505 23.54 6.52 -5.07
N ALA A 506 22.86 7.08 -6.07
CA ALA A 506 22.36 6.35 -7.23
C ALA A 506 22.82 7.05 -8.53
N ASP A 507 23.20 6.28 -9.54
CA ASP A 507 23.54 6.78 -10.88
C ASP A 507 22.92 5.84 -11.93
N LEU A 508 21.97 6.39 -12.70
CA LEU A 508 21.25 5.73 -13.78
C LEU A 508 21.71 6.30 -15.12
N ARG A 509 22.16 5.43 -16.02
CA ARG A 509 22.41 5.75 -17.44
C ARG A 509 21.58 4.86 -18.34
N VAL A 510 21.14 5.39 -19.47
CA VAL A 510 20.57 4.60 -20.57
C VAL A 510 21.43 4.83 -21.80
N GLU A 511 22.20 3.82 -22.15
CA GLU A 511 23.09 3.82 -23.32
C GLU A 511 22.48 2.97 -24.44
N ALA A 512 23.16 2.88 -25.58
CA ALA A 512 22.81 1.98 -26.68
C ALA A 512 24.02 1.14 -27.06
N ASP A 513 23.80 -0.13 -27.40
CA ASP A 513 24.84 -0.99 -27.97
C ASP A 513 25.13 -0.65 -29.45
N ALA A 514 26.14 -1.30 -30.03
CA ALA A 514 26.54 -1.09 -31.43
C ALA A 514 25.47 -1.50 -32.47
N ALA A 515 24.40 -2.19 -32.05
CA ALA A 515 23.25 -2.53 -32.87
C ALA A 515 22.00 -1.67 -32.55
N GLY A 516 22.11 -0.71 -31.63
CA GLY A 516 21.06 0.23 -31.24
C GLY A 516 20.11 -0.27 -30.13
N HIS A 517 20.38 -1.42 -29.49
CA HIS A 517 19.58 -1.87 -28.36
C HIS A 517 19.86 -1.06 -27.10
N LEU A 518 18.82 -0.75 -26.33
CA LEU A 518 18.98 0.04 -25.10
C LEU A 518 19.63 -0.80 -23.99
N LEU A 519 20.62 -0.17 -23.33
CA LEU A 519 21.31 -0.70 -22.16
C LEU A 519 21.08 0.24 -20.95
N PRO A 520 19.94 0.10 -20.22
CA PRO A 520 19.76 0.74 -18.92
C PRO A 520 20.70 0.12 -17.87
N SER A 521 21.51 0.95 -17.23
CA SER A 521 22.32 0.60 -16.06
C SER A 521 21.97 1.49 -14.87
N LEU A 522 21.91 0.90 -13.67
CA LEU A 522 21.69 1.61 -12.40
C LEU A 522 22.76 1.14 -11.40
N ALA A 523 23.68 2.02 -11.06
CA ALA A 523 24.65 1.82 -9.99
C ALA A 523 24.11 2.40 -8.68
N LEU A 524 23.90 1.56 -7.67
CA LEU A 524 23.49 1.93 -6.32
C LEU A 524 24.64 1.66 -5.35
N ARG A 525 25.07 2.68 -4.61
CA ARG A 525 26.19 2.58 -3.65
C ARG A 525 25.81 3.10 -2.28
N MET A 526 25.77 2.23 -1.28
CA MET A 526 25.59 2.62 0.12
C MET A 526 26.96 2.77 0.81
N GLN A 527 27.29 3.99 1.25
CA GLN A 527 28.55 4.26 1.96
C GLN A 527 28.61 3.53 3.30
N GLN A 528 27.48 3.54 4.01
CA GLN A 528 27.23 2.83 5.27
C GLN A 528 25.85 2.19 5.17
N PHE A 529 25.71 0.94 5.62
CA PHE A 529 24.44 0.23 5.59
C PHE A 529 24.25 -0.64 6.84
N SER A 530 22.99 -0.90 7.16
CA SER A 530 22.58 -1.84 8.19
C SER A 530 21.50 -2.78 7.64
N ILE A 531 21.47 -4.02 8.10
CA ILE A 531 20.44 -5.00 7.72
C ILE A 531 19.62 -5.37 8.94
N ALA A 532 18.30 -5.22 8.83
CA ALA A 532 17.30 -5.62 9.80
C ALA A 532 16.27 -6.57 9.15
N HIS A 533 15.40 -7.18 9.95
CA HIS A 533 14.22 -7.87 9.42
C HIS A 533 13.09 -6.86 9.18
N ARG A 534 12.28 -7.05 8.12
CA ARG A 534 11.16 -6.14 7.82
C ARG A 534 10.22 -5.83 9.00
N PRO A 535 9.80 -6.79 9.86
CA PRO A 535 8.98 -6.49 11.05
C PRO A 535 9.74 -5.88 12.25
N ALA A 536 11.06 -5.69 12.18
CA ALA A 536 11.90 -5.32 13.32
C ALA A 536 13.05 -4.35 12.95
N LEU A 537 12.75 -3.35 12.09
CA LEU A 537 13.74 -2.41 11.53
C LEU A 537 14.67 -1.77 12.57
N ALA A 538 14.15 -1.42 13.75
CA ALA A 538 14.91 -0.82 14.85
C ALA A 538 15.94 -1.75 15.53
N ARG A 539 16.11 -2.99 15.06
CA ARG A 539 17.09 -3.97 15.57
C ARG A 539 17.94 -4.53 14.43
N PRO A 540 18.85 -3.74 13.83
CA PRO A 540 19.77 -4.23 12.81
C PRO A 540 20.76 -5.23 13.39
N PHE A 541 21.00 -6.33 12.66
CA PHE A 541 21.88 -7.43 13.05
C PHE A 541 23.14 -7.56 12.17
N VAL A 542 23.18 -6.87 11.04
CA VAL A 542 24.40 -6.65 10.24
C VAL A 542 24.66 -5.15 10.10
N GLN A 543 25.93 -4.74 10.15
CA GLN A 543 26.39 -3.36 9.92
C GLN A 543 27.61 -3.36 9.01
N GLY A 544 27.50 -2.76 7.83
CA GLY A 544 28.59 -2.73 6.84
C GLY A 544 28.85 -1.35 6.23
N ARG A 545 29.81 -1.33 5.32
CA ARG A 545 30.21 -0.15 4.53
C ARG A 545 30.38 -0.57 3.07
N ASP A 546 30.25 0.39 2.16
CA ASP A 546 30.47 0.22 0.71
C ASP A 546 29.74 -1.01 0.11
N LEU A 547 28.43 -1.11 0.35
CA LEU A 547 27.58 -2.04 -0.40
C LEU A 547 27.32 -1.44 -1.78
N ARG A 548 27.54 -2.24 -2.81
CA ARG A 548 27.36 -1.88 -4.22
C ARG A 548 26.36 -2.83 -4.86
N LEU A 549 25.42 -2.26 -5.60
CA LEU A 549 24.38 -2.98 -6.32
C LEU A 549 24.32 -2.38 -7.73
N ASP A 550 24.92 -3.07 -8.69
CA ASP A 550 24.95 -2.66 -10.09
C ASP A 550 23.91 -3.47 -10.87
N LEU A 551 22.85 -2.80 -11.32
CA LEU A 551 21.84 -3.38 -12.20
C LEU A 551 22.21 -3.08 -13.66
N GLN A 552 22.15 -4.08 -14.52
CA GLN A 552 22.32 -3.92 -15.96
C GLN A 552 21.21 -4.67 -16.70
N THR A 553 20.50 -4.00 -17.60
CA THR A 553 19.44 -4.65 -18.39
C THR A 553 19.74 -4.56 -19.87
N ARG A 554 19.52 -5.67 -20.59
CA ARG A 554 19.51 -5.68 -22.06
C ARG A 554 18.05 -5.67 -22.51
N ALA A 555 17.55 -4.50 -22.92
CA ALA A 555 16.15 -4.36 -23.25
C ALA A 555 15.88 -4.69 -24.73
N ASP A 556 15.09 -5.73 -24.98
CA ASP A 556 14.64 -6.13 -26.33
C ASP A 556 13.59 -5.15 -26.92
N ALA A 557 14.05 -3.92 -27.17
CA ALA A 557 13.53 -2.87 -28.05
C ALA A 557 12.05 -2.41 -27.96
N ARG A 558 11.18 -3.04 -27.15
CA ARG A 558 9.72 -2.82 -27.24
C ARG A 558 9.00 -2.53 -25.93
N THR A 559 9.45 -3.03 -24.78
CA THR A 559 8.75 -2.81 -23.50
C THR A 559 9.67 -2.83 -22.28
N LEU A 560 9.72 -1.73 -21.52
CA LEU A 560 10.27 -1.75 -20.15
C LEU A 560 9.44 -2.62 -19.18
N ALA A 561 8.22 -3.00 -19.55
CA ALA A 561 7.38 -3.93 -18.80
C ALA A 561 8.04 -5.32 -18.59
N SER A 562 9.03 -5.69 -19.41
CA SER A 562 9.78 -6.95 -19.32
C SER A 562 11.24 -6.79 -18.88
N LEU A 563 11.62 -5.66 -18.24
CA LEU A 563 12.97 -5.52 -17.66
C LEU A 563 13.26 -6.64 -16.65
N ARG A 564 12.28 -7.00 -15.81
CA ARG A 564 12.35 -8.08 -14.80
C ARG A 564 13.00 -9.38 -15.29
N ASP A 565 12.73 -9.76 -16.54
CA ASP A 565 13.16 -11.03 -17.14
C ASP A 565 14.38 -10.85 -18.06
N THR A 566 14.98 -9.66 -18.07
CA THR A 566 16.22 -9.29 -18.80
C THR A 566 17.28 -8.58 -17.94
N THR A 567 16.95 -8.10 -16.73
CA THR A 567 17.88 -7.45 -15.80
C THR A 567 18.81 -8.47 -15.13
N ARG A 568 20.11 -8.20 -15.18
CA ARG A 568 21.14 -8.75 -14.28
C ARG A 568 21.38 -7.81 -13.12
N ALA A 569 21.76 -8.37 -11.97
CA ALA A 569 22.23 -7.60 -10.82
C ALA A 569 23.53 -8.20 -10.27
N HIS A 570 24.50 -7.32 -9.98
CA HIS A 570 25.72 -7.68 -9.25
C HIS A 570 25.67 -6.99 -7.87
N LEU A 571 25.62 -7.78 -6.80
CA LEU A 571 25.58 -7.28 -5.43
C LEU A 571 26.89 -7.65 -4.72
N VAL A 572 27.64 -6.63 -4.29
CA VAL A 572 28.94 -6.78 -3.62
C VAL A 572 28.94 -6.03 -2.29
N PHE A 573 29.42 -6.69 -1.22
CA PHE A 573 29.72 -6.06 0.06
C PHE A 573 30.87 -6.80 0.76
N THR A 574 31.70 -6.08 1.50
CA THR A 574 32.85 -6.67 2.21
C THR A 574 32.89 -6.31 3.69
N ASN A 575 33.34 -7.26 4.52
CA ASN A 575 33.56 -7.10 5.96
C ASN A 575 32.38 -6.46 6.72
N ALA A 576 31.15 -6.84 6.35
CA ALA A 576 29.93 -6.39 7.02
C ALA A 576 29.80 -7.12 8.37
N ARG A 577 29.87 -6.37 9.47
CA ARG A 577 29.97 -6.90 10.83
C ARG A 577 28.64 -7.46 11.31
N VAL A 578 28.68 -8.61 11.95
CA VAL A 578 27.61 -9.17 12.79
C VAL A 578 28.02 -8.92 14.26
N PRO A 579 27.38 -7.98 14.98
CA PRO A 579 27.75 -7.70 16.37
C PRO A 579 27.47 -8.87 17.33
N ASP A 580 26.42 -9.66 17.05
CA ASP A 580 25.99 -10.79 17.87
C ASP A 580 25.43 -11.92 16.99
N LEU A 581 26.08 -13.09 17.03
CA LEU A 581 25.68 -14.27 16.27
C LEU A 581 24.30 -14.82 16.69
N ARG A 582 23.76 -14.47 17.86
CA ARG A 582 22.42 -14.87 18.33
C ARG A 582 21.30 -14.45 17.37
N ALA A 583 21.52 -13.42 16.55
CA ALA A 583 20.57 -13.03 15.50
C ALA A 583 20.25 -14.16 14.51
N TYR A 584 21.19 -15.09 14.29
CA TYR A 584 20.98 -16.22 13.37
C TYR A 584 20.15 -17.37 13.96
N ASN A 585 19.85 -17.37 15.26
CA ASN A 585 19.10 -18.46 15.90
C ASN A 585 17.70 -18.67 15.26
N ARG A 586 17.08 -17.66 14.64
CA ARG A 586 15.82 -17.83 13.88
C ARG A 586 15.93 -18.69 12.61
N TYR A 587 17.15 -19.03 12.18
CA TYR A 587 17.46 -19.85 11.01
C TYR A 587 18.07 -21.20 11.40
N LEU A 588 18.18 -21.54 12.69
CA LEU A 588 18.85 -22.74 13.20
C LEU A 588 17.84 -23.69 13.88
N PRO A 589 18.14 -25.00 13.97
CA PRO A 589 17.32 -25.95 14.73
C PRO A 589 17.63 -25.74 16.23
N GLN A 590 16.95 -24.76 16.85
CA GLN A 590 17.40 -24.11 18.11
C GLN A 590 17.59 -25.04 19.32
N GLN A 591 17.00 -26.23 19.31
CA GLN A 591 17.17 -27.23 20.38
C GLN A 591 18.45 -28.06 20.19
N GLN A 592 18.90 -28.24 18.94
CA GLN A 592 20.06 -29.05 18.56
C GLN A 592 21.29 -28.21 18.23
N LEU A 593 21.10 -26.99 17.72
CA LEU A 593 22.15 -26.06 17.29
C LEU A 593 21.69 -24.61 17.55
N ARG A 594 22.39 -23.88 18.42
CA ARG A 594 22.13 -22.45 18.67
C ARG A 594 23.40 -21.68 19.03
N PHE A 595 23.47 -20.40 18.68
CA PHE A 595 24.48 -19.49 19.21
C PHE A 595 24.05 -18.95 20.57
N ASP A 596 25.00 -18.92 21.51
CA ASP A 596 24.92 -18.18 22.78
C ASP A 596 25.62 -16.80 22.68
N GLY A 597 26.26 -16.52 21.55
CA GLY A 597 26.90 -15.25 21.20
C GLY A 597 28.28 -15.40 20.57
N GLY A 598 29.08 -14.34 20.64
CA GLY A 598 30.24 -14.14 19.76
C GLY A 598 29.86 -13.23 18.60
N SER A 599 30.84 -12.83 17.80
CA SER A 599 30.66 -11.85 16.70
C SER A 599 31.23 -12.38 15.39
N GLY A 600 30.98 -11.69 14.29
CA GLY A 600 31.49 -12.09 12.99
C GLY A 600 31.52 -11.00 11.93
N ALA A 601 31.91 -11.40 10.73
CA ALA A 601 31.94 -10.60 9.52
C ALA A 601 31.44 -11.42 8.33
N LEU A 602 30.73 -10.75 7.42
CA LEU A 602 30.18 -11.29 6.19
C LEU A 602 30.75 -10.55 5.00
N SER A 603 31.04 -11.24 3.91
CA SER A 603 31.34 -10.64 2.61
C SER A 603 30.63 -11.44 1.52
N GLY A 604 29.99 -10.75 0.59
CA GLY A 604 29.23 -11.37 -0.49
C GLY A 604 29.57 -10.76 -1.83
N ASP A 605 29.63 -11.61 -2.85
CA ASP A 605 29.66 -11.27 -4.27
C ASP A 605 28.60 -12.17 -4.95
N LEU A 606 27.49 -11.59 -5.40
CA LEU A 606 26.32 -12.33 -5.89
C LEU A 606 25.95 -11.85 -7.29
N GLN A 607 25.97 -12.77 -8.26
CA GLN A 607 25.57 -12.51 -9.65
C GLN A 607 24.19 -13.11 -9.91
N ILE A 608 23.19 -12.23 -10.01
CA ILE A 608 21.79 -12.56 -10.20
C ILE A 608 21.48 -12.42 -11.70
N GLU A 609 21.16 -13.54 -12.32
CA GLU A 609 20.72 -13.66 -13.70
C GLU A 609 19.21 -13.38 -13.86
N PRO A 610 18.75 -13.05 -15.08
CA PRO A 610 17.38 -12.60 -15.31
C PRO A 610 16.31 -13.61 -14.86
N GLY A 611 15.19 -13.06 -14.39
CA GLY A 611 14.16 -13.78 -13.63
C GLY A 611 14.42 -13.82 -12.12
N GLY A 612 15.63 -13.51 -11.64
CA GLY A 612 15.99 -13.55 -10.21
C GLY A 612 16.65 -14.86 -9.77
N ARG A 613 17.37 -15.53 -10.67
CA ARG A 613 18.12 -16.76 -10.39
C ARG A 613 19.58 -16.40 -10.12
N ILE A 614 20.20 -16.96 -9.08
CA ILE A 614 21.64 -16.81 -8.87
C ILE A 614 22.37 -17.78 -9.81
N GLY A 615 23.08 -17.22 -10.79
CA GLY A 615 23.94 -18.00 -11.67
C GLY A 615 25.17 -18.50 -10.90
N LYS A 616 25.87 -17.56 -10.25
CA LYS A 616 27.02 -17.80 -9.37
C LYS A 616 27.02 -16.78 -8.23
N GLY A 617 27.52 -17.17 -7.06
CA GLY A 617 27.79 -16.24 -5.97
C GLY A 617 28.73 -16.83 -4.93
N GLY A 618 29.52 -15.98 -4.28
CA GLY A 618 30.34 -16.34 -3.13
C GLY A 618 29.85 -15.64 -1.87
N LEU A 619 29.67 -16.39 -0.79
CA LEU A 619 29.39 -15.85 0.55
C LEU A 619 30.47 -16.32 1.52
N ARG A 620 31.30 -15.39 2.00
CA ARG A 620 32.30 -15.63 3.04
C ARG A 620 31.77 -15.21 4.40
N ILE A 621 31.79 -16.14 5.35
CA ILE A 621 31.40 -15.95 6.74
C ILE A 621 32.62 -16.18 7.63
N ALA A 622 32.96 -15.23 8.47
CA ALA A 622 33.99 -15.38 9.49
C ALA A 622 33.39 -15.07 10.87
N ALA A 623 33.40 -16.02 11.80
CA ALA A 623 32.93 -15.85 13.18
C ALA A 623 34.12 -16.00 14.15
N ARG A 624 34.14 -15.17 15.20
CA ARG A 624 35.25 -15.09 16.16
C ARG A 624 34.77 -15.26 17.60
N ALA A 625 35.46 -16.12 18.34
CA ALA A 625 35.05 -16.56 19.68
C ALA A 625 33.55 -16.93 19.74
N ALA A 626 33.04 -17.55 18.68
CA ALA A 626 31.66 -18.00 18.56
C ALA A 626 31.37 -18.99 19.68
N ARG A 627 30.33 -18.71 20.47
CA ARG A 627 29.81 -19.60 21.52
C ARG A 627 28.54 -20.25 20.97
N LEU A 628 28.59 -21.56 20.86
CA LEU A 628 27.59 -22.39 20.17
C LEU A 628 27.23 -23.57 21.08
N GLN A 629 25.98 -24.00 21.07
CA GLN A 629 25.59 -25.30 21.63
C GLN A 629 25.25 -26.23 20.48
N PHE A 630 25.78 -27.46 20.48
CA PHE A 630 25.45 -28.50 19.52
C PHE A 630 25.21 -29.85 20.21
N ALA A 631 24.07 -30.48 19.96
CA ALA A 631 23.68 -31.79 20.53
C ALA A 631 23.78 -31.87 22.08
N GLY A 632 23.69 -30.73 22.77
CA GLY A 632 23.88 -30.58 24.22
C GLY A 632 25.30 -30.21 24.68
N LEU A 633 26.29 -30.21 23.79
CA LEU A 633 27.67 -29.83 24.08
C LEU A 633 27.89 -28.33 23.86
N ALA A 634 28.55 -27.66 24.80
CA ALA A 634 28.98 -26.28 24.65
C ALA A 634 30.32 -26.20 23.88
N LEU A 635 30.32 -25.45 22.79
CA LEU A 635 31.42 -25.21 21.87
C LEU A 635 31.85 -23.74 21.91
N ARG A 636 33.16 -23.49 21.89
CA ARG A 636 33.74 -22.15 21.72
C ARG A 636 34.88 -22.20 20.72
N GLY A 637 34.83 -21.41 19.64
CA GLY A 637 35.92 -21.39 18.65
C GLY A 637 35.77 -20.29 17.58
N ASP A 638 36.55 -20.41 16.52
CA ASP A 638 36.46 -19.57 15.32
C ASP A 638 35.89 -20.40 14.15
N VAL A 639 35.14 -19.75 13.26
CA VAL A 639 34.55 -20.37 12.06
C VAL A 639 34.89 -19.56 10.82
N ASP A 640 35.41 -20.19 9.78
CA ASP A 640 35.64 -19.58 8.47
C ASP A 640 34.96 -20.43 7.39
N ALA A 641 33.78 -19.98 6.94
CA ALA A 641 33.06 -20.58 5.82
C ALA A 641 33.25 -19.78 4.54
N ASN A 642 33.43 -20.49 3.43
CA ASN A 642 33.41 -19.98 2.07
C ASN A 642 32.36 -20.78 1.30
N LEU A 643 31.17 -20.19 1.13
CA LEU A 643 30.02 -20.84 0.51
C LEU A 643 29.90 -20.43 -0.96
N GLN A 644 29.80 -21.42 -1.85
CA GLN A 644 29.64 -21.25 -3.29
C GLN A 644 28.18 -21.50 -3.66
N LEU A 645 27.47 -20.42 -3.96
CA LEU A 645 26.04 -20.39 -4.26
C LEU A 645 25.85 -20.60 -5.77
N GLN A 646 25.29 -21.75 -6.16
CA GLN A 646 25.13 -22.14 -7.56
C GLN A 646 23.67 -22.45 -7.89
N ARG A 647 23.24 -22.09 -9.12
CA ARG A 647 21.93 -22.45 -9.70
C ARG A 647 20.74 -22.16 -8.76
N GLY A 648 20.83 -21.08 -7.99
CA GLY A 648 19.84 -20.75 -6.96
C GLY A 648 18.64 -19.99 -7.52
N ASP A 649 17.49 -20.08 -6.84
CA ASP A 649 16.30 -19.27 -7.11
C ASP A 649 15.98 -18.43 -5.86
N LEU A 650 16.05 -17.10 -5.99
CA LEU A 650 15.83 -16.17 -4.86
C LEU A 650 14.37 -16.06 -4.43
N ARG A 651 13.41 -16.55 -5.22
CA ARG A 651 11.97 -16.55 -4.90
C ARG A 651 11.52 -17.87 -4.29
N ALA A 652 12.08 -18.99 -4.78
CA ALA A 652 11.88 -20.31 -4.16
C ALA A 652 12.79 -20.51 -2.93
N GLU A 653 13.72 -19.58 -2.68
CA GLU A 653 14.69 -19.58 -1.57
C GLU A 653 15.59 -20.84 -1.57
N ASN A 654 15.84 -21.43 -2.74
CA ASN A 654 16.53 -22.70 -2.92
C ASN A 654 17.90 -22.53 -3.59
N PHE A 655 18.93 -23.20 -3.06
CA PHE A 655 20.33 -23.02 -3.45
C PHE A 655 21.06 -24.36 -3.51
N ARG A 656 22.03 -24.52 -4.44
CA ARG A 656 23.07 -25.54 -4.34
C ARG A 656 24.33 -24.92 -3.73
N LEU A 657 24.97 -25.66 -2.82
CA LEU A 657 26.17 -25.27 -2.07
C LEU A 657 27.41 -26.10 -2.46
N ASP A 658 27.36 -26.79 -3.59
CA ASP A 658 28.43 -27.66 -4.11
C ASP A 658 29.78 -26.93 -4.17
N ALA A 659 30.84 -27.61 -3.72
CA ALA A 659 32.20 -27.08 -3.55
C ALA A 659 32.34 -25.94 -2.50
N SER A 660 31.39 -25.81 -1.59
CA SER A 660 31.56 -24.98 -0.39
C SER A 660 32.48 -25.62 0.65
N GLN A 661 33.14 -24.80 1.46
CA GLN A 661 34.03 -25.24 2.54
C GLN A 661 33.76 -24.48 3.85
N ILE A 662 33.67 -25.21 4.97
CA ILE A 662 33.55 -24.66 6.32
C ILE A 662 34.75 -25.14 7.15
N ASN A 663 35.49 -24.22 7.76
CA ASN A 663 36.62 -24.53 8.62
C ASN A 663 36.30 -24.12 10.06
N LEU A 664 36.33 -25.08 10.98
CA LEU A 664 36.23 -24.86 12.42
C LEU A 664 37.66 -24.85 13.00
N ARG A 665 38.00 -23.80 13.75
CA ARG A 665 39.35 -23.57 14.28
C ARG A 665 39.31 -23.21 15.76
N ASN A 666 40.39 -23.52 16.49
CA ASN A 666 40.56 -23.16 17.90
C ASN A 666 39.40 -23.64 18.79
N VAL A 667 38.76 -24.75 18.44
CA VAL A 667 37.52 -25.20 19.11
C VAL A 667 37.85 -25.81 20.46
N GLY A 668 37.23 -25.26 21.51
CA GLY A 668 37.15 -25.82 22.84
C GLY A 668 35.77 -26.42 23.10
N PHE A 669 35.72 -27.59 23.71
CA PHE A 669 34.50 -28.21 24.26
C PHE A 669 34.83 -29.02 25.52
N THR A 670 33.84 -29.17 26.41
CA THR A 670 33.94 -30.10 27.55
C THR A 670 33.32 -31.43 27.16
N GLY A 671 34.07 -32.52 27.30
CA GLY A 671 33.57 -33.87 27.09
C GLY A 671 32.74 -34.36 28.28
N PRO A 672 31.86 -35.37 28.05
CA PRO A 672 31.07 -36.02 29.10
C PRO A 672 31.90 -36.75 30.18
N ASP A 673 33.17 -37.02 29.91
CA ASP A 673 34.15 -37.49 30.89
C ASP A 673 34.57 -36.42 31.93
N GLY A 674 34.11 -35.18 31.72
CA GLY A 674 34.47 -33.97 32.46
C GLY A 674 35.71 -33.27 31.90
N GLN A 675 36.37 -33.83 30.88
CA GLN A 675 37.63 -33.31 30.37
C GLN A 675 37.40 -32.23 29.33
N ARG A 676 37.96 -31.05 29.58
CA ARG A 676 38.01 -29.96 28.60
C ARG A 676 39.06 -30.27 27.54
N ARG A 677 38.67 -30.18 26.27
CA ARG A 677 39.51 -30.36 25.09
C ARG A 677 39.54 -29.06 24.31
N ASP A 678 40.74 -28.52 24.04
CA ASP A 678 40.94 -27.26 23.31
C ASP A 678 41.81 -27.44 22.06
N GLY A 679 41.64 -26.53 21.10
CA GLY A 679 42.36 -26.56 19.83
C GLY A 679 41.90 -27.69 18.89
N TRP A 680 40.69 -28.21 19.06
CA TRP A 680 40.08 -29.08 18.06
C TRP A 680 39.79 -28.29 16.79
N TRP A 681 39.82 -28.97 15.65
CA TRP A 681 39.55 -28.38 14.34
C TRP A 681 38.89 -29.40 13.42
N ALA A 682 38.10 -28.89 12.48
CA ALA A 682 37.49 -29.66 11.41
C ALA A 682 37.45 -28.84 10.11
N ARG A 683 37.65 -29.49 8.98
CA ARG A 683 37.43 -28.94 7.63
C ARG A 683 36.31 -29.74 6.98
N ILE A 684 35.15 -29.12 6.82
CA ILE A 684 33.98 -29.69 6.19
C ILE A 684 33.93 -29.19 4.74
N VAL A 685 33.80 -30.09 3.78
CA VAL A 685 33.55 -29.81 2.36
C VAL A 685 32.15 -30.31 2.02
N LEU A 686 31.37 -29.49 1.32
CA LEU A 686 30.03 -29.82 0.86
C LEU A 686 30.11 -30.16 -0.63
N ASP A 687 29.96 -31.44 -0.98
CA ASP A 687 30.21 -31.93 -2.35
C ASP A 687 28.95 -31.81 -3.23
N ASP A 688 27.83 -32.33 -2.73
CA ASP A 688 26.50 -32.31 -3.36
C ASP A 688 25.53 -31.91 -2.25
N THR A 689 25.09 -30.65 -2.21
CA THR A 689 24.30 -30.13 -1.08
C THR A 689 23.30 -29.09 -1.51
N HIS A 690 22.05 -29.31 -1.10
CA HIS A 690 20.90 -28.46 -1.32
C HIS A 690 20.55 -27.72 -0.01
N MET A 691 20.23 -26.44 -0.13
CA MET A 691 19.75 -25.61 0.98
C MET A 691 18.45 -24.91 0.60
N HIS A 692 17.47 -25.00 1.49
CA HIS A 692 16.19 -24.29 1.43
C HIS A 692 16.24 -23.20 2.53
N TRP A 693 16.44 -21.94 2.13
CA TRP A 693 16.63 -20.78 3.01
C TRP A 693 15.31 -20.20 3.56
N HIS A 694 14.20 -20.94 3.45
CA HIS A 694 12.94 -20.55 4.07
C HIS A 694 12.98 -20.68 5.60
N ALA A 695 11.89 -20.33 6.29
CA ALA A 695 11.70 -20.64 7.70
C ALA A 695 10.60 -21.71 7.86
N PRO A 696 10.89 -22.94 8.36
CA PRO A 696 12.19 -23.42 8.83
C PRO A 696 13.19 -23.68 7.70
N VAL A 697 14.48 -23.48 8.00
CA VAL A 697 15.57 -23.79 7.07
C VAL A 697 15.70 -25.29 6.92
N GLY A 698 16.02 -25.73 5.70
CA GLY A 698 16.38 -27.11 5.38
C GLY A 698 17.74 -27.21 4.71
N VAL A 699 18.50 -28.26 5.00
CA VAL A 699 19.76 -28.62 4.33
C VAL A 699 19.80 -30.13 4.12
N ASP A 700 20.02 -30.59 2.89
CA ASP A 700 20.20 -31.99 2.55
C ASP A 700 21.46 -32.16 1.68
N GLY A 701 22.32 -33.12 1.97
CA GLY A 701 23.47 -33.38 1.12
C GLY A 701 24.52 -34.34 1.67
N ARG A 702 25.62 -34.44 0.93
CA ARG A 702 26.82 -35.20 1.28
C ARG A 702 27.96 -34.27 1.66
N VAL A 703 28.57 -34.56 2.81
CA VAL A 703 29.73 -33.84 3.32
C VAL A 703 30.93 -34.77 3.48
N ARG A 704 32.12 -34.21 3.30
CA ARG A 704 33.40 -34.82 3.69
C ARG A 704 34.03 -33.96 4.78
N ILE A 705 34.63 -34.59 5.78
CA ILE A 705 35.20 -33.90 6.94
C ILE A 705 36.60 -34.43 7.22
N ASP A 706 37.63 -33.60 7.07
CA ASP A 706 38.93 -33.83 7.71
C ASP A 706 38.82 -33.30 9.15
N VAL A 707 39.27 -34.07 10.15
CA VAL A 707 39.19 -33.67 11.56
C VAL A 707 40.48 -33.97 12.32
N ARG A 708 40.76 -33.20 13.38
CA ARG A 708 41.90 -33.44 14.29
C ARG A 708 41.89 -34.86 14.88
N ASP A 709 40.71 -35.31 15.29
CA ASP A 709 40.44 -36.54 16.03
C ASP A 709 38.92 -36.79 16.14
N LEU A 710 38.53 -37.99 16.61
CA LEU A 710 37.11 -38.34 16.85
C LEU A 710 36.60 -37.99 18.26
N ALA A 711 37.31 -37.16 19.05
CA ALA A 711 36.91 -36.84 20.42
C ALA A 711 35.49 -36.25 20.50
N PHE A 712 35.18 -35.35 19.58
CA PHE A 712 33.87 -34.71 19.49
C PHE A 712 32.74 -35.68 19.10
N LEU A 713 33.02 -36.65 18.23
CA LEU A 713 32.04 -37.67 17.84
C LEU A 713 31.72 -38.60 19.03
N MET A 714 32.73 -39.05 19.77
CA MET A 714 32.53 -39.88 20.97
C MET A 714 31.73 -39.13 22.05
N ALA A 715 32.00 -37.83 22.24
CA ALA A 715 31.32 -36.98 23.21
C ALA A 715 29.81 -36.78 22.94
N ILE A 716 29.34 -37.05 21.73
CA ILE A 716 27.90 -37.02 21.40
C ILE A 716 27.21 -38.31 21.87
N TYR A 717 27.83 -39.48 21.67
CA TYR A 717 27.20 -40.79 21.89
C TYR A 717 27.25 -41.28 23.36
N ALA A 718 28.36 -41.06 24.07
CA ALA A 718 28.53 -41.58 25.43
C ALA A 718 28.51 -40.45 26.46
N ARG A 719 27.37 -40.23 27.14
CA ARG A 719 27.25 -39.19 28.20
C ARG A 719 27.96 -39.54 29.52
N ASP A 720 28.37 -40.79 29.69
CA ASP A 720 28.97 -41.30 30.92
C ASP A 720 30.38 -41.86 30.64
N ARG A 721 31.12 -42.17 31.72
CA ARG A 721 32.44 -42.84 31.63
C ARG A 721 32.38 -44.33 31.22
N SER A 722 31.30 -44.77 30.57
CA SER A 722 31.08 -46.18 30.17
C SER A 722 31.80 -46.61 28.88
N LEU A 723 32.63 -45.73 28.29
CA LEU A 723 33.50 -46.06 27.15
C LEU A 723 34.51 -47.17 27.51
N PRO A 724 34.61 -48.27 26.74
CA PRO A 724 35.64 -49.28 26.94
C PRO A 724 37.06 -48.68 26.81
N ASN A 725 38.01 -49.11 27.65
CA ASN A 725 39.36 -48.52 27.74
C ASN A 725 40.13 -48.46 26.40
N TRP A 726 39.91 -49.42 25.49
CA TRP A 726 40.52 -49.40 24.15
C TRP A 726 39.84 -48.38 23.22
N MET A 727 38.54 -48.13 23.42
CA MET A 727 37.74 -47.19 22.65
C MET A 727 38.04 -45.74 23.07
N VAL A 728 38.39 -45.51 24.34
CA VAL A 728 38.98 -44.23 24.79
C VAL A 728 40.24 -43.90 23.99
N ARG A 729 41.09 -44.87 23.65
CA ARG A 729 42.31 -44.62 22.85
C ARG A 729 42.02 -44.18 21.40
N LEU A 730 40.79 -44.35 20.88
CA LEU A 730 40.42 -43.84 19.55
C LEU A 730 40.37 -42.31 19.53
N VAL A 731 40.01 -41.71 20.67
CA VAL A 731 39.93 -40.25 20.90
C VAL A 731 41.28 -39.59 20.61
N ASP A 732 42.39 -40.24 20.96
CA ASP A 732 43.75 -39.70 20.80
C ASP A 732 44.49 -40.30 19.58
N ALA A 733 43.86 -41.19 18.83
CA ALA A 733 44.48 -41.91 17.71
C ALA A 733 44.61 -41.08 16.40
N GLY A 734 44.65 -39.75 16.53
CA GLY A 734 45.03 -38.79 15.49
C GLY A 734 43.96 -38.53 14.43
N GLN A 735 44.38 -37.81 13.38
CA GLN A 735 43.50 -37.29 12.33
C GLN A 735 42.66 -38.39 11.68
N ALA A 736 41.43 -38.04 11.33
CA ALA A 736 40.49 -38.90 10.62
C ALA A 736 39.91 -38.18 9.42
N GLN A 737 39.56 -38.98 8.41
CA GLN A 737 38.73 -38.54 7.31
C GLN A 737 37.35 -39.18 7.46
N LEU A 738 36.31 -38.37 7.26
CA LEU A 738 34.92 -38.78 7.39
C LEU A 738 34.16 -38.47 6.10
N THR A 739 33.21 -39.33 5.77
CA THR A 739 32.12 -39.03 4.83
C THR A 739 30.78 -39.25 5.53
N ALA A 740 29.77 -38.42 5.27
CA ALA A 740 28.43 -38.59 5.81
C ALA A 740 27.36 -38.00 4.88
N ARG A 741 26.11 -38.49 4.99
CA ARG A 741 24.93 -37.75 4.54
C ARG A 741 24.35 -36.97 5.72
N VAL A 742 23.96 -35.73 5.47
CA VAL A 742 23.33 -34.84 6.45
C VAL A 742 21.98 -34.41 5.90
N HIS A 743 20.96 -34.54 6.73
CA HIS A 743 19.62 -34.01 6.48
C HIS A 743 19.18 -33.22 7.71
N TRP A 744 18.85 -31.95 7.52
CA TRP A 744 18.30 -31.08 8.54
C TRP A 744 17.02 -30.46 8.01
N GLN A 745 15.93 -30.59 8.77
CA GLN A 745 14.66 -29.93 8.51
C GLN A 745 13.95 -29.60 9.83
N GLY A 746 13.58 -28.33 10.04
CA GLY A 746 12.88 -27.94 11.27
C GLY A 746 13.75 -28.08 12.51
N ASP A 747 13.31 -28.88 13.47
CA ASP A 747 14.06 -29.28 14.67
C ASP A 747 14.68 -30.69 14.56
N GLU A 748 14.65 -31.32 13.39
CA GLU A 748 15.28 -32.63 13.17
C GLU A 748 16.61 -32.48 12.42
N VAL A 749 17.66 -33.10 12.96
CA VAL A 749 18.98 -33.22 12.35
C VAL A 749 19.39 -34.69 12.33
N ILE A 750 19.51 -35.24 11.12
CA ILE A 750 19.97 -36.60 10.84
C ILE A 750 21.37 -36.52 10.25
N VAL A 751 22.28 -37.33 10.78
CA VAL A 751 23.58 -37.63 10.19
C VAL A 751 23.62 -39.14 9.96
N ASP A 752 23.55 -39.56 8.70
CA ASP A 752 23.38 -40.96 8.31
C ASP A 752 24.55 -41.44 7.43
N ARG A 753 24.83 -42.75 7.48
CA ARG A 753 25.96 -43.37 6.77
C ARG A 753 27.28 -42.60 7.00
N LEU A 754 27.51 -42.17 8.25
CA LEU A 754 28.80 -41.61 8.65
C LEU A 754 29.82 -42.73 8.67
N GLN A 755 30.87 -42.58 7.88
CA GLN A 755 32.03 -43.49 7.85
C GLN A 755 33.27 -42.66 8.16
N ALA A 756 34.01 -43.05 9.18
CA ALA A 756 35.23 -42.40 9.64
C ALA A 756 36.38 -43.40 9.70
N HIS A 757 37.51 -43.10 9.09
CA HIS A 757 38.65 -44.03 9.06
C HIS A 757 40.01 -43.33 9.12
N ASN A 758 41.00 -44.05 9.64
CA ASN A 758 42.42 -43.76 9.43
C ASN A 758 43.24 -45.07 9.46
N ALA A 759 44.56 -44.98 9.45
CA ALA A 759 45.46 -46.15 9.41
C ALA A 759 45.38 -47.09 10.63
N ARG A 760 44.58 -46.78 11.67
CA ARG A 760 44.46 -47.56 12.92
C ARG A 760 43.04 -48.04 13.23
N TYR A 761 42.00 -47.37 12.72
CA TYR A 761 40.62 -47.68 13.07
C TYR A 761 39.61 -47.37 11.96
N GLN A 762 38.43 -47.98 12.08
CA GLN A 762 37.19 -47.62 11.37
C GLN A 762 36.09 -47.36 12.40
N VAL A 763 35.29 -46.31 12.18
CA VAL A 763 34.06 -46.02 12.93
C VAL A 763 32.93 -45.74 11.94
N ASP A 764 31.87 -46.54 11.98
CA ASP A 764 30.64 -46.35 11.21
C ASP A 764 29.53 -45.86 12.16
N ALA A 765 28.77 -44.83 11.80
CA ALA A 765 27.72 -44.28 12.67
C ALA A 765 26.49 -43.73 11.94
N ARG A 766 25.37 -43.64 12.67
CA ARG A 766 24.13 -42.97 12.27
C ARG A 766 23.45 -42.33 13.48
N LEU A 767 23.01 -41.09 13.35
CA LEU A 767 22.50 -40.24 14.42
C LEU A 767 21.24 -39.49 13.98
N ARG A 768 20.20 -39.50 14.81
CA ARG A 768 19.00 -38.64 14.71
C ARG A 768 18.86 -37.84 16.00
N LEU A 769 18.86 -36.52 15.85
CA LEU A 769 18.56 -35.53 16.88
C LEU A 769 17.18 -34.94 16.57
N ARG A 770 16.20 -35.03 17.47
CA ARG A 770 14.87 -34.39 17.35
C ARG A 770 14.41 -33.93 18.73
N GLY A 771 13.97 -32.68 18.86
CA GLY A 771 13.87 -32.02 20.16
C GLY A 771 15.14 -32.23 21.03
N THR A 772 14.94 -32.55 22.31
CA THR A 772 16.02 -33.00 23.21
C THR A 772 16.42 -34.46 23.03
N GLN A 773 15.65 -35.27 22.30
CA GLN A 773 15.89 -36.70 22.13
C GLN A 773 17.01 -36.95 21.11
N ARG A 774 17.91 -37.87 21.48
CA ARG A 774 19.02 -38.31 20.63
C ARG A 774 18.94 -39.83 20.50
N SER A 775 19.05 -40.30 19.26
CA SER A 775 18.92 -41.72 18.91
C SER A 775 19.89 -42.09 17.79
N GLY A 776 20.30 -43.35 17.69
CA GLY A 776 21.24 -43.76 16.65
C GLY A 776 21.98 -45.05 16.98
N SER A 777 23.00 -45.34 16.18
CA SER A 777 23.95 -46.41 16.44
C SER A 777 25.35 -46.05 15.94
N LEU A 778 26.37 -46.58 16.60
CA LEU A 778 27.77 -46.42 16.24
C LEU A 778 28.50 -47.75 16.41
N LEU A 779 29.35 -48.11 15.45
CA LEU A 779 30.24 -49.27 15.46
C LEU A 779 31.68 -48.77 15.38
N ALA A 780 32.50 -49.10 16.38
CA ALA A 780 33.93 -48.81 16.39
C ALA A 780 34.74 -50.10 16.21
N ARG A 781 35.82 -50.02 15.42
CA ARG A 781 36.70 -51.16 15.09
C ARG A 781 38.17 -50.77 15.18
N TRP A 782 38.97 -51.58 15.88
CA TRP A 782 40.44 -51.43 15.96
C TRP A 782 41.08 -52.82 15.81
N GLY A 783 41.60 -53.12 14.62
CA GLY A 783 42.13 -54.45 14.31
C GLY A 783 41.06 -55.53 14.50
N VAL A 784 41.30 -56.46 15.43
CA VAL A 784 40.35 -57.52 15.80
C VAL A 784 39.27 -57.08 16.80
N LEU A 785 39.42 -55.93 17.46
CA LEU A 785 38.45 -55.42 18.43
C LEU A 785 37.29 -54.71 17.72
N SER A 786 36.07 -54.99 18.17
CA SER A 786 34.88 -54.23 17.77
C SER A 786 33.93 -54.04 18.95
N ALA A 787 33.35 -52.86 19.06
CA ALA A 787 32.20 -52.59 19.94
C ALA A 787 31.20 -51.73 19.17
N ALA A 788 29.91 -51.95 19.43
CA ALA A 788 28.86 -51.07 18.98
C ALA A 788 28.10 -50.50 20.18
N VAL A 789 27.54 -49.31 19.99
CA VAL A 789 26.64 -48.65 20.94
C VAL A 789 25.38 -48.22 20.22
N GLY A 790 24.22 -48.61 20.75
CA GLY A 790 22.93 -48.03 20.42
C GLY A 790 22.66 -46.83 21.32
N LEU A 791 22.01 -45.80 20.79
CA LEU A 791 21.51 -44.68 21.56
C LEU A 791 19.98 -44.66 21.41
N ARG A 792 19.24 -44.76 22.51
CA ARG A 792 17.77 -44.61 22.53
C ARG A 792 17.40 -43.58 23.58
N ASN A 793 16.83 -42.45 23.18
CA ASN A 793 16.37 -41.40 24.11
C ASN A 793 17.41 -41.06 25.19
N ASP A 794 18.65 -40.76 24.75
CA ASP A 794 19.83 -40.51 25.56
C ASP A 794 20.48 -41.69 26.31
N THR A 795 19.89 -42.89 26.40
CA THR A 795 20.55 -44.04 27.05
C THR A 795 21.47 -44.83 26.09
N PRO A 796 22.71 -45.16 26.49
CA PRO A 796 23.63 -45.97 25.68
C PRO A 796 23.49 -47.48 25.96
N GLU A 797 23.25 -48.26 24.91
CA GLU A 797 23.18 -49.73 24.94
C GLU A 797 24.43 -50.34 24.30
N TRP A 798 25.23 -51.08 25.07
CA TRP A 798 26.53 -51.60 24.62
C TRP A 798 26.46 -53.03 24.05
N HIS A 799 27.01 -53.21 22.85
CA HIS A 799 27.08 -54.49 22.15
C HIS A 799 28.56 -54.83 21.83
N LEU A 800 29.16 -55.71 22.63
CA LEU A 800 30.56 -56.14 22.47
C LEU A 800 30.69 -57.44 21.65
N LEU A 801 29.71 -58.35 21.75
CA LEU A 801 29.64 -59.59 20.97
C LEU A 801 28.85 -59.37 19.69
N ARG A 802 29.34 -59.89 18.56
CA ARG A 802 28.73 -59.77 17.21
C ARG A 802 28.36 -58.33 16.81
N ALA A 803 29.09 -57.34 17.34
CA ALA A 803 28.82 -55.90 17.22
C ALA A 803 28.59 -55.43 15.77
N ALA A 804 29.40 -55.93 14.83
CA ALA A 804 29.31 -55.59 13.41
C ALA A 804 28.10 -56.22 12.70
N GLU A 805 27.48 -57.27 13.26
CA GLU A 805 26.20 -57.81 12.76
C GLU A 805 25.02 -57.03 13.34
N TRP A 806 25.05 -56.75 14.65
CA TRP A 806 24.06 -55.92 15.33
C TRP A 806 23.93 -54.53 14.67
N TYR A 807 25.05 -53.89 14.30
CA TYR A 807 25.03 -52.60 13.62
C TYR A 807 24.45 -52.68 12.20
N ARG A 808 24.72 -53.77 11.47
CA ARG A 808 24.14 -54.02 10.13
C ARG A 808 22.65 -54.38 10.17
N ALA A 809 22.13 -54.82 11.31
CA ALA A 809 20.70 -55.04 11.52
C ALA A 809 19.92 -53.75 11.85
N GLN A 810 20.59 -52.62 12.09
CA GLN A 810 19.92 -51.33 12.29
C GLN A 810 19.51 -50.72 10.95
N SER A 811 18.32 -50.12 10.89
CA SER A 811 17.83 -49.41 9.70
C SER A 811 18.62 -48.12 9.42
N ASP A 812 18.86 -47.83 8.14
CA ASP A 812 19.41 -46.54 7.70
C ASP A 812 18.39 -45.42 7.99
N LEU A 813 18.89 -44.24 8.38
CA LEU A 813 18.02 -43.13 8.81
C LEU A 813 17.53 -42.29 7.62
N LEU A 814 18.28 -42.30 6.52
CA LEU A 814 17.93 -41.71 5.22
C LEU A 814 17.88 -42.84 4.18
N ARG A 815 17.00 -42.73 3.18
CA ARG A 815 16.92 -43.72 2.09
C ARG A 815 17.98 -43.51 0.98
#